data_AF-A0A841HU68-F1
#
_entry.id   AF-A0A841HU68-F1
#
_cell.length_a   1.000
_cell.length_b   1.000
_cell.length_c   1.000
_cell.angle_alpha   90.00
_cell.angle_beta   90.00
_cell.angle_gamma   90.00
#
_symmetry.space_group_name_H-M   'P 1'
#
loop_
_entity.id
_entity.type
_entity.pdbx_description
1 polymer ?
#
loop_
_entity_poly.entity_id
_entity_poly.type
_entity_poly.pdbx_seq_one_letter_code
_entity_poly.pdbx_strand_id
1 'polypeptide(L)'
;MTPSVPTSPQLQFALYRVLGNSLPPRHGAEEMLAHLRFTLEHEPELRGCRKHWVLNRIADAQVESTCLELIQQAGHECIRLPFEMHRYARCFNDMSDLPPGVDRVDPKHSDIAFDASSFALEWKYRHKNLYAIGLNEARNVALDAGRAIARWTLPWDGACFITSDAWEQIRRLAESDATAFHLIVPLARIKDNAELLRPGSVSVTLTEPQIGFRNDSQARFDESLRYGNLNKAALLRSLGVPGPWHTWRTASWDVQPTAVSAERGRFVKGAWVARLTSTTEERIEGNERLRWRSRFEGVELLCRQLDTRLVTERNPPGRLLCYDEAALGNWREHLQVSGLIAHARAALNRPLPSVRNKTGCAASGDPADYLSVAPYFHVDADGTIRHVDGQRNDAAAAGTSTDRAALDHLVIDACSTAIAGTVSRDMTLLDHTARMLKTWFIDPDTRMNPHMRFAQVIPGREQTGNAWGIVDFRGFWPLLDAITLTARAGALSDAEQVALKAWFERFLDDVDARRISEEPNNIAIWHDLVVAALAAFVGRHARAAQVLSDLPLRLTSQLSAFGVPVNELKRTRPLHYSLFLTQGLIHCASLGRRLGIDLWTFTGSQHRSIAMLLRFLALNKRLLADYASNPDRFDSRILAACAQIPPDAVHAEALAEFRSSSDRSSRLDEEDMSEGAMPFLGAFGELRGVRSPTAAPRPAPRPAS
;
A
#
# COMPACT_ATOMS: atom_id res chain seq x y z
N MET A 1 2.75 34.05 40.28
CA MET A 1 1.79 33.15 40.95
C MET A 1 2.15 31.73 40.54
N THR A 2 2.70 30.95 41.46
CA THR A 2 2.97 29.52 41.31
C THR A 2 1.66 28.76 41.08
N PRO A 3 1.54 27.89 40.08
CA PRO A 3 0.34 27.08 39.91
C PRO A 3 0.27 26.08 41.07
N SER A 4 -0.86 26.07 41.75
CA SER A 4 -1.19 25.16 42.84
C SER A 4 -1.08 23.71 42.37
N VAL A 5 -0.31 22.91 43.12
CA VAL A 5 -0.26 21.44 43.00
C VAL A 5 -1.68 20.88 43.08
N PRO A 6 -2.11 19.97 42.18
CA PRO A 6 -3.45 19.40 42.26
C PRO A 6 -3.63 18.64 43.57
N THR A 7 -4.78 18.87 44.19
CA THR A 7 -5.41 18.08 45.26
C THR A 7 -5.26 16.57 45.02
N SER A 8 -5.02 15.81 46.11
CA SER A 8 -4.99 14.34 46.13
C SER A 8 -6.09 13.70 45.26
N PRO A 9 -5.82 12.57 44.57
CA PRO A 9 -6.80 11.92 43.71
C PRO A 9 -8.09 11.63 44.48
N GLN A 10 -9.24 12.01 43.91
CA GLN A 10 -10.54 11.89 44.57
C GLN A 10 -11.08 10.46 44.59
N LEU A 11 -10.64 9.59 43.66
CA LEU A 11 -11.06 8.20 43.55
C LEU A 11 -9.95 7.23 43.97
N GLN A 12 -10.33 6.06 44.49
CA GLN A 12 -9.36 5.00 44.76
C GLN A 12 -8.91 4.32 43.46
N PHE A 13 -9.84 4.03 42.54
CA PHE A 13 -9.55 3.37 41.27
C PHE A 13 -10.23 4.06 40.08
N ALA A 14 -9.57 4.02 38.92
CA ALA A 14 -10.18 4.27 37.63
C ALA A 14 -9.81 3.13 36.67
N LEU A 15 -10.83 2.42 36.18
CA LEU A 15 -10.70 1.33 35.21
C LEU A 15 -10.95 1.86 33.81
N TYR A 16 -9.98 1.72 32.92
CA TYR A 16 -10.09 2.09 31.51
C TYR A 16 -10.03 0.83 30.66
N ARG A 17 -11.12 0.52 29.98
CA ARG A 17 -11.24 -0.64 29.10
C ARG A 17 -10.94 -0.24 27.66
N VAL A 18 -9.87 -0.78 27.09
CA VAL A 18 -9.45 -0.45 25.71
C VAL A 18 -10.10 -1.42 24.72
N LEU A 19 -10.93 -0.89 23.83
CA LEU A 19 -11.52 -1.58 22.68
C LEU A 19 -10.83 -1.10 21.40
N GLY A 20 -10.53 -2.00 20.46
CA GLY A 20 -9.89 -1.66 19.19
C GLY A 20 -10.45 -2.48 18.03
N ASN A 21 -9.75 -2.43 16.89
CA ASN A 21 -10.13 -3.18 15.70
C ASN A 21 -10.27 -4.69 15.96
N SER A 22 -11.30 -5.28 15.36
CA SER A 22 -11.44 -6.74 15.27
C SER A 22 -10.37 -7.32 14.35
N LEU A 23 -9.86 -8.50 14.70
CA LEU A 23 -8.81 -9.19 13.96
C LEU A 23 -9.20 -10.64 13.65
N PRO A 24 -10.13 -10.89 12.70
CA PRO A 24 -10.42 -12.25 12.23
C PRO A 24 -9.14 -12.94 11.73
N PRO A 25 -8.95 -14.24 11.95
CA PRO A 25 -9.91 -15.20 12.50
C PRO A 25 -9.94 -15.24 14.04
N ARG A 26 -9.30 -14.30 14.76
CA ARG A 26 -9.25 -14.36 16.23
C ARG A 26 -10.55 -13.91 16.89
N HIS A 27 -11.04 -12.74 16.50
CA HIS A 27 -12.32 -12.22 16.96
C HIS A 27 -12.93 -11.30 15.91
N GLY A 28 -14.24 -11.43 15.70
CA GLY A 28 -15.04 -10.59 14.82
C GLY A 28 -15.56 -9.32 15.49
N ALA A 29 -16.20 -8.45 14.70
CA ALA A 29 -16.90 -7.26 15.23
C ALA A 29 -18.08 -7.67 16.12
N GLU A 30 -18.83 -8.69 15.72
CA GLU A 30 -19.96 -9.23 16.50
C GLU A 30 -19.52 -9.76 17.86
N GLU A 31 -18.38 -10.44 17.93
CA GLU A 31 -17.83 -10.96 19.18
C GLU A 31 -17.40 -9.83 20.12
N MET A 32 -16.72 -8.81 19.58
CA MET A 32 -16.34 -7.62 20.36
C MET A 32 -17.58 -6.90 20.91
N LEU A 33 -18.64 -6.75 20.10
CA LEU A 33 -19.91 -6.17 20.53
C LEU A 33 -20.63 -7.06 21.56
N ALA A 34 -20.56 -8.39 21.41
CA ALA A 34 -21.14 -9.32 22.38
C ALA A 34 -20.43 -9.24 23.74
N HIS A 35 -19.09 -9.18 23.74
CA HIS A 35 -18.30 -8.97 24.95
C HIS A 35 -18.63 -7.62 25.61
N LEU A 36 -18.72 -6.54 24.82
CA LEU A 36 -19.10 -5.23 25.33
C LEU A 36 -20.48 -5.27 26.01
N ARG A 37 -21.51 -5.82 25.33
CA ARG A 37 -22.86 -5.95 25.90
C ARG A 37 -22.85 -6.77 27.18
N PHE A 38 -22.20 -7.93 27.18
CA PHE A 38 -22.10 -8.80 28.35
C PHE A 38 -21.47 -8.07 29.55
N THR A 39 -20.37 -7.34 29.33
CA THR A 39 -19.73 -6.54 30.38
C THR A 39 -20.64 -5.43 30.88
N LEU A 40 -21.29 -4.68 29.99
CA LEU A 40 -22.18 -3.58 30.39
C LEU A 40 -23.42 -4.06 31.17
N GLU A 41 -23.95 -5.24 30.81
CA GLU A 41 -25.16 -5.80 31.43
C GLU A 41 -24.86 -6.49 32.77
N HIS A 42 -23.73 -7.20 32.88
CA HIS A 42 -23.51 -8.13 33.99
C HIS A 42 -22.33 -7.78 34.91
N GLU A 43 -21.42 -6.89 34.52
CA GLU A 43 -20.31 -6.53 35.40
C GLU A 43 -20.82 -5.68 36.57
N PRO A 44 -20.62 -6.12 37.83
CA PRO A 44 -21.12 -5.41 38.99
C PRO A 44 -20.59 -3.98 39.08
N GLU A 45 -21.24 -3.19 39.92
CA GLU A 45 -20.67 -1.92 40.36
C GLU A 45 -19.41 -2.19 41.18
N LEU A 46 -18.29 -1.62 40.74
CA LEU A 46 -16.99 -1.82 41.37
C LEU A 46 -16.79 -0.74 42.42
N ARG A 47 -17.12 -1.02 43.69
CA ARG A 47 -17.05 -0.04 44.78
C ARG A 47 -15.70 0.69 44.82
N GLY A 48 -15.75 2.03 44.78
CA GLY A 48 -14.56 2.89 44.81
C GLY A 48 -13.80 2.97 43.49
N CYS A 49 -14.37 2.44 42.41
CA CYS A 49 -13.82 2.48 41.06
C CYS A 49 -14.79 3.19 40.10
N ARG A 50 -14.26 4.08 39.27
CA ARG A 50 -14.99 4.60 38.12
C ARG A 50 -14.60 3.81 36.87
N LYS A 51 -15.59 3.32 36.12
CA LYS A 51 -15.42 2.58 34.86
C LYS A 51 -15.47 3.55 33.68
N HIS A 52 -14.43 3.54 32.86
CA HIS A 52 -14.26 4.31 31.63
C HIS A 52 -13.90 3.37 30.47
N TRP A 53 -14.15 3.85 29.25
CA TRP A 53 -13.79 3.14 28.03
C TRP A 53 -12.87 3.96 27.15
N VAL A 54 -12.04 3.28 26.35
CA VAL A 54 -11.24 3.87 25.28
C VAL A 54 -11.59 3.15 23.98
N LEU A 55 -12.16 3.87 23.01
CA LEU A 55 -12.31 3.38 21.64
C LEU A 55 -11.05 3.75 20.87
N ASN A 56 -10.25 2.74 20.55
CA ASN A 56 -8.94 2.88 19.95
C ASN A 56 -8.98 2.55 18.46
N ARG A 57 -9.08 3.60 17.65
CA ARG A 57 -8.90 3.56 16.19
C ARG A 57 -9.73 2.48 15.51
N ILE A 58 -10.97 2.27 15.97
CA ILE A 58 -11.88 1.32 15.31
C ILE A 58 -12.14 1.85 13.90
N ALA A 59 -11.71 1.10 12.90
CA ALA A 59 -11.69 1.54 11.51
C ALA A 59 -13.06 1.45 10.85
N ASP A 60 -13.91 0.54 11.31
CA ASP A 60 -15.30 0.43 10.90
C ASP A 60 -16.14 1.45 11.69
N ALA A 61 -16.64 2.47 10.99
CA ALA A 61 -17.39 3.57 11.59
C ALA A 61 -18.73 3.11 12.22
N GLN A 62 -19.37 2.10 11.65
CA GLN A 62 -20.62 1.57 12.20
C GLN A 62 -20.36 0.81 13.50
N VAL A 63 -19.29 0.02 13.54
CA VAL A 63 -18.85 -0.67 14.77
C VAL A 63 -18.45 0.35 15.84
N GLU A 64 -17.67 1.39 15.48
CA GLU A 64 -17.31 2.46 16.43
C GLU A 64 -18.55 3.15 17.00
N SER A 65 -19.52 3.54 16.16
CA SER A 65 -20.77 4.20 16.59
C SER A 65 -21.56 3.29 17.53
N THR A 66 -21.72 2.02 17.18
CA THR A 66 -22.44 1.05 18.00
C THR A 66 -21.79 0.88 19.38
N CYS A 67 -20.46 0.78 19.43
CA CYS A 67 -19.73 0.74 20.70
C CYS A 67 -19.98 1.99 21.56
N LEU A 68 -19.89 3.18 20.94
CA LEU A 68 -20.09 4.44 21.62
C LEU A 68 -21.52 4.56 22.19
N GLU A 69 -22.53 4.21 21.40
CA GLU A 69 -23.93 4.22 21.81
C GLU A 69 -24.19 3.29 23.01
N LEU A 70 -23.71 2.05 22.94
CA LEU A 70 -23.85 1.08 24.04
C LEU A 70 -23.20 1.59 25.34
N ILE A 71 -21.98 2.14 25.23
CA ILE A 71 -21.23 2.67 26.39
C ILE A 71 -21.97 3.87 27.02
N GLN A 72 -22.49 4.78 26.19
CA GLN A 72 -23.23 5.96 26.66
C GLN A 72 -24.58 5.59 27.27
N GLN A 73 -25.31 4.65 26.68
CA GLN A 73 -26.59 4.16 27.22
C GLN A 73 -26.41 3.50 28.59
N ALA A 74 -25.28 2.83 28.81
CA ALA A 74 -24.90 2.27 30.11
C ALA A 74 -24.38 3.33 31.11
N GLY A 75 -24.36 4.61 30.74
CA GLY A 75 -23.95 5.72 31.62
C GLY A 75 -22.44 5.84 31.85
N HIS A 76 -21.62 5.27 30.97
CA HIS A 76 -20.17 5.32 31.08
C HIS A 76 -19.53 6.40 30.19
N GLU A 77 -18.44 6.99 30.67
CA GLU A 77 -17.62 7.90 29.89
C GLU A 77 -16.70 7.13 28.92
N CYS A 78 -16.42 7.75 27.78
CA CYS A 78 -15.65 7.15 26.70
C CYS A 78 -14.64 8.15 26.11
N ILE A 79 -13.37 7.76 26.06
CA ILE A 79 -12.32 8.47 25.33
C ILE A 79 -12.25 7.87 23.92
N ARG A 80 -12.26 8.72 22.89
CA ARG A 80 -12.17 8.29 21.50
C ARG A 80 -10.83 8.66 20.91
N LEU A 81 -10.16 7.67 20.31
CA LEU A 81 -9.02 7.85 19.42
C LEU A 81 -9.51 7.51 18.01
N PRO A 82 -9.91 8.50 17.19
CA PRO A 82 -10.52 8.22 15.89
C PRO A 82 -9.54 7.54 14.93
N PHE A 83 -10.03 6.66 14.06
CA PHE A 83 -9.23 6.13 12.96
C PHE A 83 -9.19 7.13 11.80
N GLU A 84 -8.03 7.75 11.57
CA GLU A 84 -7.83 8.70 10.49
C GLU A 84 -7.22 8.00 9.25
N MET A 85 -8.01 7.76 8.21
CA MET A 85 -7.54 7.02 7.02
C MET A 85 -6.32 7.69 6.35
N HIS A 86 -6.24 9.01 6.33
CA HIS A 86 -5.12 9.74 5.72
C HIS A 86 -3.78 9.53 6.45
N ARG A 87 -3.81 9.25 7.77
CA ARG A 87 -2.60 8.88 8.53
C ARG A 87 -2.20 7.44 8.25
N TYR A 88 -3.17 6.52 8.17
CA TYR A 88 -2.92 5.13 7.76
C TYR A 88 -2.27 5.03 6.38
N ALA A 89 -2.76 5.81 5.41
CA ALA A 89 -2.25 5.83 4.04
C ALA A 89 -0.76 6.24 3.93
N ARG A 90 -0.17 6.84 4.98
CA ARG A 90 1.26 7.18 5.06
C ARG A 90 2.12 6.07 5.68
N CYS A 91 1.50 4.96 6.10
CA CYS A 91 2.19 3.78 6.60
C CYS A 91 2.37 2.78 5.47
N PHE A 92 3.62 2.37 5.20
CA PHE A 92 3.94 1.50 4.08
C PHE A 92 4.25 0.07 4.52
N ASN A 93 4.00 -0.89 3.63
CA ASN A 93 4.64 -2.20 3.76
C ASN A 93 6.14 -1.99 3.60
N ASP A 94 6.93 -2.56 4.48
CA ASP A 94 8.37 -2.34 4.46
C ASP A 94 9.11 -3.59 4.90
N MET A 95 10.09 -4.01 4.14
CA MET A 95 10.97 -5.14 4.46
C MET A 95 12.43 -4.70 4.55
N SER A 96 12.66 -3.39 4.51
CA SER A 96 13.96 -2.81 4.79
C SER A 96 14.46 -3.28 6.15
N ASP A 97 15.77 -3.45 6.25
CA ASP A 97 16.49 -3.83 7.47
C ASP A 97 16.27 -5.28 7.93
N LEU A 98 15.57 -6.09 7.13
CA LEU A 98 15.64 -7.53 7.28
C LEU A 98 17.04 -8.06 6.93
N PRO A 99 17.57 -9.02 7.69
CA PRO A 99 18.80 -9.70 7.31
C PRO A 99 18.66 -10.39 5.96
N PRO A 100 19.73 -10.41 5.13
CA PRO A 100 19.70 -11.11 3.85
C PRO A 100 19.27 -12.59 3.99
N GLY A 101 18.35 -13.05 3.15
CA GLY A 101 17.93 -14.46 3.08
C GLY A 101 16.75 -14.82 3.96
N VAL A 102 16.23 -13.90 4.80
CA VAL A 102 15.01 -14.11 5.62
C VAL A 102 13.74 -13.97 4.80
N ASP A 103 13.77 -13.13 3.76
CA ASP A 103 12.72 -12.89 2.78
C ASP A 103 12.42 -14.09 1.86
N ARG A 104 13.34 -15.07 1.82
CA ARG A 104 13.33 -16.23 0.90
C ARG A 104 13.02 -17.56 1.57
N VAL A 105 12.61 -17.55 2.83
CA VAL A 105 12.44 -18.78 3.60
C VAL A 105 11.07 -19.39 3.25
N ASP A 106 11.07 -20.54 2.58
CA ASP A 106 9.85 -21.33 2.39
C ASP A 106 9.40 -21.88 3.76
N PRO A 107 8.20 -21.49 4.26
CA PRO A 107 7.70 -21.93 5.55
C PRO A 107 7.53 -23.45 5.68
N LYS A 108 7.64 -24.23 4.59
CA LYS A 108 7.48 -25.68 4.57
C LYS A 108 8.73 -26.49 4.94
N HIS A 109 9.90 -25.87 5.09
CA HIS A 109 11.17 -26.62 5.16
C HIS A 109 11.73 -26.88 6.57
N SER A 110 11.28 -26.19 7.63
CA SER A 110 11.60 -26.50 9.05
C SER A 110 10.83 -25.60 10.04
N ASP A 111 10.82 -25.95 11.33
CA ASP A 111 10.27 -25.12 12.42
C ASP A 111 10.95 -23.73 12.52
N ILE A 112 12.27 -23.66 12.29
CA ILE A 112 13.03 -22.39 12.30
C ILE A 112 12.65 -21.54 11.09
N ALA A 113 12.46 -22.18 9.93
CA ALA A 113 12.04 -21.53 8.70
C ALA A 113 10.61 -20.96 8.81
N PHE A 114 9.74 -21.68 9.51
CA PHE A 114 8.36 -21.27 9.80
C PHE A 114 8.27 -20.04 10.71
N ASP A 115 9.07 -20.00 11.78
CA ASP A 115 9.12 -18.85 12.70
C ASP A 115 9.67 -17.60 11.99
N ALA A 116 10.74 -17.75 11.20
CA ALA A 116 11.32 -16.65 10.41
C ALA A 116 10.30 -16.06 9.42
N SER A 117 9.52 -16.89 8.74
CA SER A 117 8.48 -16.45 7.79
C SER A 117 7.36 -15.67 8.47
N SER A 118 6.95 -16.09 9.66
CA SER A 118 5.91 -15.43 10.44
C SER A 118 6.37 -14.06 10.96
N PHE A 119 7.62 -13.96 11.42
CA PHE A 119 8.23 -12.68 11.81
C PHE A 119 8.50 -11.76 10.62
N ALA A 120 8.82 -12.31 9.46
CA ALA A 120 8.95 -11.55 8.21
C ALA A 120 7.60 -10.93 7.80
N LEU A 121 6.50 -11.68 7.90
CA LEU A 121 5.15 -11.17 7.65
C LEU A 121 4.76 -10.06 8.63
N GLU A 122 5.04 -10.27 9.91
CA GLU A 122 4.84 -9.27 10.95
C GLU A 122 5.63 -7.99 10.66
N TRP A 123 6.92 -8.14 10.30
CA TRP A 123 7.81 -7.04 9.97
C TRP A 123 7.33 -6.23 8.77
N LYS A 124 6.83 -6.91 7.73
CA LYS A 124 6.24 -6.29 6.52
C LYS A 124 5.21 -5.23 6.87
N TYR A 125 4.30 -5.54 7.80
CA TYR A 125 3.19 -4.67 8.16
C TYR A 125 3.46 -3.80 9.39
N ARG A 126 4.69 -3.76 9.94
CA ARG A 126 4.97 -3.13 11.24
C ARG A 126 4.49 -1.68 11.38
N HIS A 127 4.69 -0.85 10.35
CA HIS A 127 4.27 0.55 10.36
C HIS A 127 2.75 0.68 10.32
N LYS A 128 2.09 -0.14 9.50
CA LYS A 128 0.62 -0.20 9.42
C LYS A 128 -0.01 -0.73 10.71
N ASN A 129 0.61 -1.74 11.33
CA ASN A 129 0.20 -2.32 12.61
C ASN A 129 0.28 -1.28 13.75
N LEU A 130 1.41 -0.57 13.86
CA LEU A 130 1.60 0.49 14.85
C LEU A 130 0.50 1.54 14.80
N TYR A 131 0.13 1.99 13.59
CA TYR A 131 -0.96 2.93 13.44
C TYR A 131 -2.34 2.28 13.68
N ALA A 132 -2.68 1.24 12.92
CA ALA A 132 -4.04 0.71 12.88
C ALA A 132 -4.48 0.06 14.19
N ILE A 133 -3.55 -0.49 14.97
CA ILE A 133 -3.86 -1.12 16.25
C ILE A 133 -3.44 -0.24 17.43
N GLY A 134 -2.29 0.44 17.40
CA GLY A 134 -1.95 1.49 18.38
C GLY A 134 -2.15 1.15 19.87
N LEU A 135 -2.05 -0.11 20.28
CA LEU A 135 -2.58 -0.56 21.57
C LEU A 135 -1.85 0.06 22.78
N ASN A 136 -0.54 0.24 22.68
CA ASN A 136 0.25 0.83 23.76
C ASN A 136 -0.01 2.34 23.91
N GLU A 137 -0.25 3.05 22.80
CA GLU A 137 -0.68 4.45 22.83
C GLU A 137 -2.04 4.58 23.55
N ALA A 138 -3.02 3.74 23.20
CA ALA A 138 -4.32 3.75 23.87
C ALA A 138 -4.24 3.45 25.38
N ARG A 139 -3.34 2.54 25.79
CA ARG A 139 -3.07 2.28 27.21
C ARG A 139 -2.42 3.47 27.91
N ASN A 140 -1.50 4.17 27.24
CA ASN A 140 -0.88 5.37 27.79
C ASN A 140 -1.87 6.54 27.89
N VAL A 141 -2.79 6.70 26.93
CA VAL A 141 -3.89 7.67 27.00
C VAL A 141 -4.80 7.37 28.20
N ALA A 142 -5.19 6.10 28.39
CA ALA A 142 -5.92 5.67 29.58
C ALA A 142 -5.15 5.95 30.89
N LEU A 143 -3.83 5.71 30.89
CA LEU A 143 -2.97 5.94 32.02
C LEU A 143 -2.92 7.43 32.41
N ASP A 144 -2.75 8.32 31.43
CA ASP A 144 -2.69 9.77 31.66
C ASP A 144 -4.03 10.31 32.18
N ALA A 145 -5.14 9.88 31.59
CA ALA A 145 -6.47 10.26 32.04
C ALA A 145 -6.75 9.79 33.48
N GLY A 146 -6.40 8.54 33.80
CA GLY A 146 -6.65 7.97 35.12
C GLY A 146 -5.77 8.56 36.23
N ARG A 147 -4.50 8.86 35.94
CA ARG A 147 -3.55 9.47 36.90
C ARG A 147 -4.08 10.77 37.50
N ALA A 148 -4.86 11.53 36.74
CA ALA A 148 -5.44 12.80 37.18
C ALA A 148 -6.59 12.63 38.19
N ILE A 149 -7.27 11.49 38.22
CA ILE A 149 -8.54 11.32 38.93
C ILE A 149 -8.54 10.23 40.00
N ALA A 150 -7.64 9.24 39.90
CA ALA A 150 -7.63 8.08 40.77
C ALA A 150 -6.23 7.72 41.29
N ARG A 151 -6.17 7.17 42.50
CA ARG A 151 -4.93 6.64 43.07
C ARG A 151 -4.37 5.49 42.25
N TRP A 152 -5.23 4.61 41.74
CA TRP A 152 -4.86 3.48 40.90
C TRP A 152 -5.56 3.56 39.54
N THR A 153 -4.79 3.55 38.46
CA THR A 153 -5.29 3.49 37.08
C THR A 153 -5.12 2.09 36.52
N LEU A 154 -6.18 1.52 35.95
CA LEU A 154 -6.22 0.16 35.42
C LEU A 154 -6.50 0.20 33.90
N PRO A 155 -5.47 0.37 33.03
CA PRO A 155 -5.64 0.43 31.57
C PRO A 155 -5.71 -1.00 30.98
N TRP A 156 -6.85 -1.65 31.19
CA TRP A 156 -7.02 -3.08 30.92
C TRP A 156 -7.66 -3.37 29.57
N ASP A 157 -7.46 -4.59 29.09
CA ASP A 157 -8.00 -5.04 27.80
C ASP A 157 -9.55 -5.10 27.86
N GLY A 158 -10.23 -4.69 26.78
CA GLY A 158 -11.69 -4.56 26.75
C GLY A 158 -12.47 -5.83 27.10
N ALA A 159 -11.95 -6.99 26.73
CA ALA A 159 -12.55 -8.30 27.01
C ALA A 159 -12.32 -8.82 28.46
N CYS A 160 -11.72 -8.01 29.34
CA CYS A 160 -11.62 -8.40 30.75
C CYS A 160 -13.01 -8.38 31.41
N PHE A 161 -13.27 -9.21 32.42
CA PHE A 161 -14.50 -9.16 33.21
C PHE A 161 -14.16 -9.31 34.68
N ILE A 162 -14.75 -8.47 35.53
CA ILE A 162 -14.44 -8.42 36.97
C ILE A 162 -15.69 -8.83 37.76
N THR A 163 -15.65 -9.99 38.41
CA THR A 163 -16.70 -10.40 39.36
C THR A 163 -16.54 -9.64 40.69
N SER A 164 -17.57 -9.63 41.53
CA SER A 164 -17.50 -9.00 42.87
C SER A 164 -16.40 -9.59 43.76
N ASP A 165 -16.18 -10.91 43.68
CA ASP A 165 -15.09 -11.59 44.41
C ASP A 165 -13.71 -11.15 43.89
N ALA A 166 -13.51 -11.17 42.56
CA ALA A 166 -12.28 -10.71 41.94
C ALA A 166 -11.98 -9.25 42.35
N TRP A 167 -13.00 -8.40 42.38
CA TRP A 167 -12.86 -7.00 42.77
C TRP A 167 -12.40 -6.82 44.21
N GLU A 168 -12.96 -7.56 45.17
CA GLU A 168 -12.50 -7.46 46.56
C GLU A 168 -11.11 -8.03 46.78
N GLN A 169 -10.68 -9.01 45.98
CA GLN A 169 -9.29 -9.45 45.96
C GLN A 169 -8.36 -8.35 45.40
N ILE A 170 -8.75 -7.66 44.34
CA ILE A 170 -7.97 -6.54 43.76
C ILE A 170 -7.85 -5.39 44.76
N ARG A 171 -8.94 -5.03 45.46
CA ARG A 171 -8.93 -3.97 46.49
C ARG A 171 -7.96 -4.30 47.62
N ARG A 172 -8.03 -5.53 48.16
CA ARG A 172 -7.09 -5.99 49.21
C ARG A 172 -5.64 -6.01 48.73
N LEU A 173 -5.39 -6.44 47.49
CA LEU A 173 -4.05 -6.40 46.90
C LEU A 173 -3.50 -4.97 46.82
N ALA A 174 -4.33 -3.99 46.45
CA ALA A 174 -3.91 -2.58 46.36
C ALA A 174 -3.56 -1.95 47.72
N GLU A 175 -4.04 -2.54 48.82
CA GLU A 175 -3.78 -2.11 50.20
C GLU A 175 -2.64 -2.91 50.86
N SER A 176 -2.19 -4.02 50.26
CA SER A 176 -1.23 -4.93 50.91
C SER A 176 0.18 -4.37 51.02
N ASP A 177 0.55 -3.40 50.19
CA ASP A 177 1.86 -2.74 50.22
C ASP A 177 1.76 -1.28 49.77
N ALA A 178 2.01 -0.35 50.70
CA ALA A 178 1.98 1.09 50.43
C ALA A 178 3.18 1.59 49.59
N THR A 179 4.21 0.77 49.39
CA THR A 179 5.41 1.10 48.59
C THR A 179 5.29 0.68 47.13
N ALA A 180 4.32 -0.18 46.81
CA ALA A 180 4.07 -0.66 45.46
C ALA A 180 3.56 0.46 44.54
N PHE A 181 4.09 0.48 43.33
CA PHE A 181 3.65 1.32 42.22
C PHE A 181 2.77 0.58 41.22
N HIS A 182 2.82 -0.75 41.21
CA HIS A 182 2.07 -1.55 40.25
C HIS A 182 1.26 -2.67 40.91
N LEU A 183 0.07 -2.87 40.37
CA LEU A 183 -0.76 -4.05 40.62
C LEU A 183 -0.57 -5.02 39.46
N ILE A 184 -0.15 -6.25 39.74
CA ILE A 184 -0.04 -7.31 38.75
C ILE A 184 -1.16 -8.31 38.98
N VAL A 185 -2.19 -8.25 38.14
CA VAL A 185 -3.42 -9.04 38.28
C VAL A 185 -3.46 -10.12 37.19
N PRO A 186 -3.22 -11.40 37.52
CA PRO A 186 -3.26 -12.48 36.53
C PRO A 186 -4.59 -12.60 35.79
N LEU A 187 -4.51 -12.88 34.49
CA LEU A 187 -5.68 -13.07 33.64
C LEU A 187 -6.13 -14.54 33.66
N ALA A 188 -7.35 -14.79 34.10
CA ALA A 188 -8.01 -16.08 34.09
C ALA A 188 -8.73 -16.31 32.75
N ARG A 189 -8.44 -17.44 32.09
CA ARG A 189 -9.16 -17.86 30.89
C ARG A 189 -10.40 -18.67 31.27
N ILE A 190 -11.56 -18.26 30.78
CA ILE A 190 -12.85 -18.89 31.07
C ILE A 190 -13.34 -19.63 29.82
N LYS A 191 -14.02 -20.77 29.99
CA LYS A 191 -14.58 -21.55 28.88
C LYS A 191 -16.00 -21.11 28.52
N ASP A 192 -16.79 -20.77 29.53
CA ASP A 192 -18.16 -20.30 29.35
C ASP A 192 -18.36 -19.02 30.18
N ASN A 193 -18.72 -17.93 29.50
CA ASN A 193 -18.96 -16.64 30.16
C ASN A 193 -20.07 -16.72 31.21
N ALA A 194 -21.03 -17.65 31.09
CA ALA A 194 -22.08 -17.84 32.09
C ALA A 194 -21.57 -18.36 33.44
N GLU A 195 -20.37 -18.97 33.48
CA GLU A 195 -19.72 -19.37 34.74
C GLU A 195 -19.38 -18.16 35.61
N LEU A 196 -19.12 -17.00 35.02
CA LEU A 196 -18.79 -15.76 35.73
C LEU A 196 -19.96 -15.15 36.48
N LEU A 197 -21.19 -15.57 36.14
CA LEU A 197 -22.42 -15.10 36.79
C LEU A 197 -22.79 -15.96 38.01
N ARG A 198 -22.13 -17.11 38.21
CA ARG A 198 -22.43 -18.02 39.31
C ARG A 198 -21.59 -17.69 40.55
N PRO A 199 -22.14 -17.77 41.77
CA PRO A 199 -21.36 -17.62 43.00
C PRO A 199 -20.34 -18.76 43.16
N GLY A 200 -19.07 -18.43 43.44
CA GLY A 200 -18.01 -19.42 43.73
C GLY A 200 -16.72 -19.19 42.95
N SER A 201 -15.69 -19.98 43.26
CA SER A 201 -14.40 -19.90 42.55
C SER A 201 -14.49 -20.57 41.18
N VAL A 202 -14.16 -19.81 40.13
CA VAL A 202 -13.96 -20.37 38.79
C VAL A 202 -12.65 -21.14 38.77
N SER A 203 -12.61 -22.31 38.12
CA SER A 203 -11.36 -23.04 37.91
C SER A 203 -10.54 -22.31 36.85
N VAL A 204 -9.42 -21.70 37.24
CA VAL A 204 -8.71 -20.74 36.38
C VAL A 204 -7.29 -21.22 36.05
N THR A 205 -7.01 -21.29 34.75
CA THR A 205 -5.63 -21.27 34.28
C THR A 205 -5.21 -19.81 34.12
N LEU A 206 -4.24 -19.38 34.92
CA LEU A 206 -3.74 -18.01 34.91
C LEU A 206 -2.72 -17.79 33.79
N THR A 207 -2.87 -16.68 33.08
CA THR A 207 -2.06 -16.32 31.91
C THR A 207 -1.44 -14.92 32.07
N GLU A 208 -1.04 -14.29 30.96
CA GLU A 208 -0.40 -12.96 30.96
C GLU A 208 -1.24 -11.93 31.75
N PRO A 209 -0.68 -11.27 32.78
CA PRO A 209 -1.44 -10.42 33.70
C PRO A 209 -1.87 -9.08 33.08
N GLN A 210 -2.88 -8.47 33.70
CA GLN A 210 -3.16 -7.04 33.57
C GLN A 210 -2.31 -6.24 34.57
N ILE A 211 -2.01 -4.98 34.23
CA ILE A 211 -1.15 -4.10 35.03
C ILE A 211 -1.98 -2.90 35.48
N GLY A 212 -1.98 -2.61 36.78
CA GLY A 212 -2.47 -1.35 37.35
C GLY A 212 -1.32 -0.46 37.78
N PHE A 213 -1.53 0.86 37.76
CA PHE A 213 -0.50 1.86 38.01
C PHE A 213 -0.95 2.82 39.09
N ARG A 214 -0.11 3.07 40.08
CA ARG A 214 -0.35 4.14 41.03
C ARG A 214 -0.18 5.48 40.34
N ASN A 215 -0.90 6.49 40.81
CA ASN A 215 -0.95 7.81 40.19
C ASN A 215 0.42 8.52 40.08
N ASP A 216 1.37 8.17 40.94
CA ASP A 216 2.74 8.70 40.97
C ASP A 216 3.77 7.81 40.26
N SER A 217 3.37 6.64 39.73
CA SER A 217 4.23 5.82 38.88
C SER A 217 4.61 6.57 37.60
N GLN A 218 5.84 6.41 37.14
CA GLN A 218 6.38 6.96 35.88
C GLN A 218 6.47 5.93 34.77
N ALA A 219 6.25 4.64 35.05
CA ALA A 219 6.31 3.61 34.03
C ALA A 219 5.26 3.83 32.92
N ARG A 220 5.61 3.44 31.71
CA ARG A 220 4.78 3.58 30.51
C ARG A 220 4.92 2.38 29.59
N PHE A 221 3.90 2.14 28.77
CA PHE A 221 4.02 1.20 27.66
C PHE A 221 4.85 1.84 26.55
N ASP A 222 5.72 1.06 25.92
CA ASP A 222 6.53 1.53 24.79
C ASP A 222 5.67 1.57 23.52
N GLU A 223 5.40 2.77 23.02
CA GLU A 223 4.56 3.01 21.85
C GLU A 223 5.23 2.60 20.54
N SER A 224 6.54 2.35 20.54
CA SER A 224 7.26 1.79 19.38
C SER A 224 7.03 0.28 19.21
N LEU A 225 6.46 -0.38 20.22
CA LEU A 225 6.17 -1.81 20.18
C LEU A 225 4.76 -2.08 19.66
N ARG A 226 4.70 -2.80 18.56
CA ARG A 226 3.47 -3.16 17.83
C ARG A 226 2.72 -4.33 18.45
N TYR A 227 1.43 -4.42 18.11
CA TYR A 227 0.61 -5.53 18.57
C TYR A 227 1.13 -6.87 18.05
N GLY A 228 1.22 -7.85 18.94
CA GLY A 228 1.79 -9.16 18.64
C GLY A 228 3.30 -9.22 18.88
N ASN A 229 3.99 -8.14 19.22
CA ASN A 229 5.42 -8.14 19.52
C ASN A 229 5.75 -7.40 20.81
N LEU A 230 5.94 -8.16 21.90
CA LEU A 230 6.31 -7.70 23.24
C LEU A 230 5.55 -6.50 23.83
N ASN A 231 4.44 -6.06 23.22
CA ASN A 231 3.70 -4.85 23.56
C ASN A 231 3.44 -4.65 25.07
N LYS A 232 2.97 -5.69 25.79
CA LYS A 232 2.80 -5.67 27.25
C LYS A 232 3.98 -6.34 27.98
N ALA A 233 4.51 -7.42 27.40
CA ALA A 233 5.62 -8.18 27.93
C ALA A 233 6.89 -7.36 28.19
N ALA A 234 7.22 -6.38 27.34
CA ALA A 234 8.37 -5.50 27.51
C ALA A 234 8.30 -4.73 28.84
N LEU A 235 7.12 -4.20 29.19
CA LEU A 235 6.92 -3.51 30.45
C LEU A 235 7.02 -4.48 31.65
N LEU A 236 6.44 -5.68 31.54
CA LEU A 236 6.57 -6.71 32.58
C LEU A 236 8.04 -7.11 32.82
N ARG A 237 8.84 -7.23 31.75
CA ARG A 237 10.30 -7.46 31.83
C ARG A 237 11.01 -6.31 32.53
N SER A 238 10.70 -5.07 32.11
CA SER A 238 11.30 -3.84 32.63
C SER A 238 11.06 -3.68 34.14
N LEU A 239 9.82 -3.94 34.59
CA LEU A 239 9.41 -3.92 36.00
C LEU A 239 9.94 -5.11 36.82
N GLY A 240 10.51 -6.12 36.17
CA GLY A 240 11.04 -7.31 36.84
C GLY A 240 9.97 -8.27 37.34
N VAL A 241 8.77 -8.24 36.76
CA VAL A 241 7.69 -9.15 37.15
C VAL A 241 8.05 -10.58 36.71
N PRO A 242 8.01 -11.59 37.61
CA PRO A 242 8.28 -12.99 37.24
C PRO A 242 7.19 -13.58 36.33
N GLY A 243 7.60 -14.22 35.23
CA GLY A 243 6.72 -14.92 34.31
C GLY A 243 7.40 -15.39 33.01
N PRO A 244 6.65 -16.07 32.12
CA PRO A 244 7.20 -16.67 30.89
C PRO A 244 7.66 -15.62 29.87
N TRP A 245 7.22 -14.37 29.98
CA TRP A 245 7.64 -13.31 29.08
C TRP A 245 9.14 -13.08 29.06
N HIS A 246 9.92 -13.45 30.08
CA HIS A 246 11.39 -13.33 30.04
C HIS A 246 12.05 -14.25 28.99
N THR A 247 11.37 -15.30 28.54
CA THR A 247 11.89 -16.26 27.55
C THR A 247 11.25 -16.10 26.16
N TRP A 248 10.24 -15.23 26.03
CA TRP A 248 9.59 -15.00 24.74
C TRP A 248 10.57 -14.45 23.71
N ARG A 249 10.65 -15.14 22.57
CA ARG A 249 11.54 -14.76 21.48
C ARG A 249 10.87 -13.70 20.61
N THR A 250 11.70 -12.80 20.14
CA THR A 250 11.43 -11.84 19.07
C THR A 250 12.38 -12.14 17.93
N ALA A 251 12.12 -11.57 16.77
CA ALA A 251 13.04 -11.70 15.66
C ALA A 251 14.42 -11.12 16.03
N SER A 252 15.50 -11.77 15.59
CA SER A 252 16.87 -11.36 15.91
C SER A 252 17.26 -10.00 15.35
N TRP A 253 16.53 -9.55 14.32
CA TRP A 253 16.68 -8.25 13.67
C TRP A 253 15.81 -7.14 14.26
N ASP A 254 14.98 -7.47 15.25
CA ASP A 254 14.13 -6.50 15.91
C ASP A 254 14.85 -5.84 17.09
N VAL A 255 14.51 -4.58 17.35
CA VAL A 255 15.06 -3.83 18.48
C VAL A 255 14.51 -4.42 19.77
N GLN A 256 15.40 -4.93 20.62
CA GLN A 256 15.01 -5.47 21.92
C GLN A 256 14.88 -4.35 22.95
N PRO A 257 13.75 -4.26 23.68
CA PRO A 257 13.63 -3.34 24.81
C PRO A 257 14.65 -3.73 25.89
N THR A 258 15.67 -2.89 26.08
CA THR A 258 16.71 -3.07 27.11
C THR A 258 16.50 -2.20 28.35
N ALA A 259 15.59 -1.23 28.28
CA ALA A 259 15.35 -0.29 29.35
C ALA A 259 14.76 -0.98 30.60
N VAL A 260 15.44 -0.83 31.72
CA VAL A 260 14.99 -1.29 33.04
C VAL A 260 14.34 -0.12 33.77
N SER A 261 13.11 -0.31 34.24
CA SER A 261 12.38 0.72 34.97
C SER A 261 13.03 1.00 36.33
N ALA A 262 13.06 2.27 36.72
CA ALA A 262 13.44 2.68 38.08
C ALA A 262 12.48 2.11 39.16
N GLU A 263 11.30 1.64 38.74
CA GLU A 263 10.25 1.08 39.59
C GLU A 263 10.33 -0.45 39.67
N ARG A 264 11.43 -1.05 39.19
CA ARG A 264 11.65 -2.50 39.21
C ARG A 264 11.45 -3.08 40.61
N GLY A 265 10.68 -4.16 40.70
CA GLY A 265 10.37 -4.84 41.96
C GLY A 265 9.34 -4.12 42.84
N ARG A 266 8.89 -2.91 42.49
CA ARG A 266 7.90 -2.15 43.26
C ARG A 266 6.47 -2.49 42.82
N PHE A 267 6.11 -3.76 42.93
CA PHE A 267 4.80 -4.26 42.55
C PHE A 267 4.27 -5.29 43.54
N VAL A 268 2.95 -5.43 43.58
CA VAL A 268 2.26 -6.54 44.26
C VAL A 268 1.56 -7.41 43.23
N LYS A 269 1.59 -8.72 43.41
CA LYS A 269 0.99 -9.70 42.49
C LYS A 269 0.00 -10.59 43.23
N GLY A 270 -1.22 -10.70 42.71
CA GLY A 270 -2.29 -11.49 43.31
C GLY A 270 -3.64 -11.22 42.63
N ALA A 271 -4.72 -11.68 43.26
CA ALA A 271 -6.08 -11.61 42.71
C ALA A 271 -6.18 -12.26 41.32
N TRP A 272 -7.24 -11.95 40.58
CA TRP A 272 -7.46 -12.42 39.22
C TRP A 272 -8.45 -11.51 38.49
N VAL A 273 -8.47 -11.58 37.16
CA VAL A 273 -9.50 -10.98 36.31
C VAL A 273 -9.83 -11.95 35.18
N ALA A 274 -11.10 -12.12 34.84
CA ALA A 274 -11.50 -13.02 33.76
C ALA A 274 -11.23 -12.41 32.39
N ARG A 275 -10.95 -13.23 31.39
CA ARG A 275 -11.09 -12.89 29.98
C ARG A 275 -12.33 -13.59 29.43
N LEU A 276 -13.24 -12.81 28.86
CA LEU A 276 -14.40 -13.34 28.15
C LEU A 276 -13.94 -14.19 26.96
N THR A 277 -14.63 -15.30 26.74
CA THR A 277 -14.38 -16.23 25.64
C THR A 277 -15.33 -15.99 24.47
N SER A 278 -14.92 -16.40 23.28
CA SER A 278 -15.78 -16.53 22.10
C SER A 278 -15.59 -17.91 21.47
N THR A 279 -16.60 -18.39 20.76
CA THR A 279 -16.59 -19.70 20.07
C THR A 279 -15.47 -19.83 19.04
N THR A 280 -15.00 -18.71 18.47
CA THR A 280 -13.90 -18.66 17.50
C THR A 280 -12.53 -18.77 18.18
N GLU A 281 -12.36 -18.18 19.37
CA GLU A 281 -11.10 -18.23 20.13
C GLU A 281 -10.80 -19.66 20.64
N GLU A 282 -11.81 -20.44 21.05
CA GLU A 282 -11.62 -21.81 21.58
C GLU A 282 -10.89 -22.76 20.62
N ARG A 283 -11.14 -22.65 19.30
CA ARG A 283 -10.48 -23.50 18.28
C ARG A 283 -9.01 -23.17 18.07
N ILE A 284 -8.61 -21.91 18.28
CA ILE A 284 -7.27 -21.40 17.95
C ILE A 284 -6.36 -21.39 19.20
N GLU A 285 -6.93 -21.25 20.39
CA GLU A 285 -6.18 -20.94 21.61
C GLU A 285 -5.54 -22.15 22.31
N GLY A 286 -5.80 -23.39 21.87
CA GLY A 286 -5.19 -24.61 22.42
C GLY A 286 -3.69 -24.82 22.13
N ASN A 287 -3.09 -24.04 21.21
CA ASN A 287 -1.68 -24.17 20.81
C ASN A 287 -1.00 -22.79 20.69
N GLU A 288 0.11 -22.59 21.39
CA GLU A 288 0.85 -21.32 21.39
C GLU A 288 1.29 -20.86 19.99
N ARG A 289 1.74 -21.78 19.13
CA ARG A 289 2.15 -21.45 17.75
C ARG A 289 0.97 -20.95 16.92
N LEU A 290 -0.20 -21.59 17.04
CA LEU A 290 -1.43 -21.15 16.35
C LEU A 290 -1.89 -19.78 16.84
N ARG A 291 -1.68 -19.46 18.13
CA ARG A 291 -1.98 -18.13 18.68
C ARG A 291 -1.12 -17.04 18.05
N TRP A 292 0.19 -17.25 17.89
CA TRP A 292 1.08 -16.27 17.25
C TRP A 292 0.71 -16.05 15.78
N ARG A 293 0.57 -17.14 15.03
CA ARG A 293 0.20 -17.12 13.61
C ARG A 293 -1.09 -16.35 13.35
N SER A 294 -2.15 -16.67 14.09
CA SER A 294 -3.44 -16.01 13.93
C SER A 294 -3.41 -14.51 14.26
N ARG A 295 -2.45 -14.03 15.07
CA ARG A 295 -2.29 -12.57 15.28
C ARG A 295 -1.77 -11.89 14.02
N PHE A 296 -0.71 -12.44 13.44
CA PHE A 296 -0.07 -11.85 12.26
C PHE A 296 -0.97 -11.95 11.03
N GLU A 297 -1.67 -13.08 10.87
CA GLU A 297 -2.71 -13.23 9.84
C GLU A 297 -3.85 -12.23 10.02
N GLY A 298 -4.29 -11.98 11.26
CA GLY A 298 -5.33 -10.98 11.53
C GLY A 298 -4.87 -9.54 11.25
N VAL A 299 -3.61 -9.21 11.57
CA VAL A 299 -3.00 -7.91 11.23
C VAL A 299 -2.91 -7.73 9.73
N GLU A 300 -2.43 -8.76 9.01
CA GLU A 300 -2.36 -8.74 7.55
C GLU A 300 -3.75 -8.54 6.94
N LEU A 301 -4.74 -9.32 7.38
CA LEU A 301 -6.10 -9.23 6.85
C LEU A 301 -6.70 -7.83 7.07
N LEU A 302 -6.55 -7.27 8.28
CA LEU A 302 -6.96 -5.89 8.56
C LEU A 302 -6.26 -4.90 7.62
N CYS A 303 -4.94 -5.02 7.45
CA CYS A 303 -4.20 -4.11 6.56
C CYS A 303 -4.67 -4.21 5.11
N ARG A 304 -4.85 -5.44 4.59
CA ARG A 304 -5.35 -5.66 3.23
C ARG A 304 -6.78 -5.11 3.04
N GLN A 305 -7.64 -5.26 4.05
CA GLN A 305 -8.99 -4.70 4.04
C GLN A 305 -8.96 -3.16 4.00
N LEU A 306 -8.11 -2.54 4.82
CA LEU A 306 -7.93 -1.09 4.85
C LEU A 306 -7.38 -0.54 3.54
N ASP A 307 -6.38 -1.20 2.96
CA ASP A 307 -5.82 -0.84 1.65
C ASP A 307 -6.88 -0.99 0.53
N THR A 308 -7.68 -2.08 0.58
CA THR A 308 -8.78 -2.30 -0.37
C THR A 308 -9.83 -1.20 -0.25
N ARG A 309 -10.19 -0.81 0.97
CA ARG A 309 -11.13 0.29 1.22
C ARG A 309 -10.58 1.61 0.68
N LEU A 310 -9.31 1.91 0.93
CA LEU A 310 -8.64 3.10 0.42
C LEU A 310 -8.69 3.19 -1.11
N VAL A 311 -8.34 2.10 -1.80
CA VAL A 311 -8.44 2.04 -3.27
C VAL A 311 -9.88 2.16 -3.74
N THR A 312 -10.83 1.50 -3.07
CA THR A 312 -12.26 1.55 -3.44
C THR A 312 -12.83 2.96 -3.32
N GLU A 313 -12.54 3.67 -2.24
CA GLU A 313 -12.98 5.06 -2.02
C GLU A 313 -12.38 6.03 -3.04
N ARG A 314 -11.17 5.75 -3.53
CA ARG A 314 -10.44 6.59 -4.50
C ARG A 314 -10.67 6.20 -5.95
N ASN A 315 -11.37 5.10 -6.21
CA ASN A 315 -11.67 4.59 -7.56
C ASN A 315 -13.18 4.43 -7.81
N PRO A 316 -13.97 5.52 -7.76
CA PRO A 316 -15.37 5.44 -8.15
C PRO A 316 -15.52 5.10 -9.65
N PRO A 317 -16.67 4.54 -10.08
CA PRO A 317 -16.91 4.24 -11.49
C PRO A 317 -16.60 5.42 -12.42
N GLY A 318 -15.88 5.12 -13.49
CA GLY A 318 -15.47 6.10 -14.49
C GLY A 318 -14.28 6.97 -14.08
N ARG A 319 -13.64 6.79 -12.92
CA ARG A 319 -12.41 7.52 -12.55
C ARG A 319 -11.30 7.30 -13.59
N LEU A 320 -10.60 8.38 -13.97
CA LEU A 320 -9.38 8.29 -14.78
C LEU A 320 -8.18 7.82 -13.92
N LEU A 321 -7.46 6.82 -14.41
CA LEU A 321 -6.33 6.13 -13.76
C LEU A 321 -4.97 6.69 -14.17
N CYS A 322 -4.90 7.37 -15.32
CA CYS A 322 -3.68 7.88 -15.93
C CYS A 322 -3.73 9.42 -16.01
N TYR A 323 -4.72 9.97 -16.70
CA TYR A 323 -4.83 11.40 -16.97
C TYR A 323 -5.42 12.17 -15.78
N ASP A 324 -5.01 13.43 -15.67
CA ASP A 324 -5.57 14.35 -14.68
C ASP A 324 -6.80 15.09 -15.23
N GLU A 325 -7.95 14.90 -14.60
CA GLU A 325 -9.21 15.49 -15.03
C GLU A 325 -9.20 17.01 -15.00
N ALA A 326 -8.57 17.62 -13.98
CA ALA A 326 -8.50 19.08 -13.86
C ALA A 326 -7.58 19.65 -14.93
N ALA A 327 -6.47 18.97 -15.20
CA ALA A 327 -5.57 19.34 -16.29
C ALA A 327 -6.30 19.29 -17.65
N LEU A 328 -6.97 18.18 -17.97
CA LEU A 328 -7.73 18.00 -19.23
C LEU A 328 -8.72 19.14 -19.49
N GLY A 329 -9.42 19.62 -18.45
CA GLY A 329 -10.35 20.75 -18.58
C GLY A 329 -9.68 22.07 -18.98
N ASN A 330 -8.45 22.31 -18.53
CA ASN A 330 -7.68 23.52 -18.81
C ASN A 330 -6.93 23.45 -20.16
N TRP A 331 -6.75 22.26 -20.73
CA TRP A 331 -5.94 22.08 -21.95
C TRP A 331 -6.49 22.80 -23.17
N ARG A 332 -7.79 23.12 -23.21
CA ARG A 332 -8.39 23.84 -24.35
C ARG A 332 -7.65 25.14 -24.70
N GLU A 333 -7.01 25.78 -23.72
CA GLU A 333 -6.30 27.06 -23.88
C GLU A 333 -4.78 26.89 -24.07
N HIS A 334 -4.27 25.66 -24.04
CA HIS A 334 -2.83 25.38 -24.17
C HIS A 334 -2.38 25.23 -25.63
N LEU A 335 -1.30 25.93 -25.99
CA LEU A 335 -0.71 25.93 -27.34
C LEU A 335 -0.31 24.54 -27.84
N GLN A 336 0.07 23.61 -26.95
CA GLN A 336 0.47 22.24 -27.31
C GLN A 336 -0.70 21.34 -27.74
N VAL A 337 -1.96 21.74 -27.50
CA VAL A 337 -3.14 20.97 -27.92
C VAL A 337 -3.32 20.96 -29.44
N SER A 338 -2.80 21.96 -30.14
CA SER A 338 -2.82 22.02 -31.61
C SER A 338 -2.12 20.82 -32.27
N GLY A 339 -0.95 20.41 -31.76
CA GLY A 339 -0.20 19.25 -32.26
C GLY A 339 -0.92 17.93 -31.98
N LEU A 340 -1.50 17.80 -30.78
CA LEU A 340 -2.32 16.64 -30.41
C LEU A 340 -3.55 16.49 -31.32
N ILE A 341 -4.28 17.59 -31.54
CA ILE A 341 -5.47 17.59 -32.42
C ILE A 341 -5.06 17.27 -33.87
N ALA A 342 -3.94 17.81 -34.36
CA ALA A 342 -3.45 17.51 -35.69
C ALA A 342 -3.12 16.01 -35.85
N HIS A 343 -2.45 15.42 -34.87
CA HIS A 343 -2.17 13.97 -34.84
C HIS A 343 -3.48 13.15 -34.81
N ALA A 344 -4.42 13.50 -33.92
CA ALA A 344 -5.72 12.84 -33.81
C ALA A 344 -6.54 12.92 -35.11
N ARG A 345 -6.49 14.05 -35.83
CA ARG A 345 -7.14 14.21 -37.14
C ARG A 345 -6.46 13.38 -38.23
N ALA A 346 -5.14 13.24 -38.19
CA ALA A 346 -4.42 12.37 -39.11
C ALA A 346 -4.80 10.88 -38.90
N ALA A 347 -5.02 10.47 -37.64
CA ALA A 347 -5.42 9.11 -37.30
C ALA A 347 -6.77 8.71 -37.95
N LEU A 348 -7.71 9.64 -38.16
CA LEU A 348 -9.00 9.37 -38.82
C LEU A 348 -8.88 8.70 -40.20
N ASN A 349 -7.76 8.92 -40.90
CA ASN A 349 -7.51 8.41 -42.24
C ASN A 349 -6.68 7.11 -42.24
N ARG A 350 -6.26 6.61 -41.07
CA ARG A 350 -5.49 5.36 -40.96
C ARG A 350 -6.42 4.15 -40.92
N PRO A 351 -5.97 2.97 -41.39
CA PRO A 351 -6.69 1.72 -41.19
C PRO A 351 -6.89 1.43 -39.71
N LEU A 352 -8.03 0.83 -39.35
CA LEU A 352 -8.27 0.40 -37.96
C LEU A 352 -7.30 -0.73 -37.60
N PRO A 353 -6.60 -0.63 -36.45
CA PRO A 353 -5.65 -1.66 -36.02
C PRO A 353 -6.38 -2.95 -35.64
N SER A 354 -5.83 -4.08 -36.04
CA SER A 354 -6.31 -5.43 -35.69
C SER A 354 -5.16 -6.41 -35.69
N VAL A 355 -5.20 -7.40 -34.78
CA VAL A 355 -4.29 -8.55 -34.80
C VAL A 355 -4.48 -9.46 -36.01
N ARG A 356 -5.54 -9.26 -36.81
CA ARG A 356 -5.76 -10.02 -38.05
C ARG A 356 -4.96 -9.47 -39.23
N ASN A 357 -4.31 -8.33 -39.07
CA ASN A 357 -3.54 -7.68 -40.13
C ASN A 357 -2.15 -8.32 -40.31
N LYS A 358 -1.64 -9.06 -39.31
CA LYS A 358 -0.34 -9.73 -39.42
C LYS A 358 -0.39 -10.84 -40.47
N THR A 359 0.72 -11.05 -41.16
CA THR A 359 0.93 -12.20 -42.05
C THR A 359 1.47 -13.43 -41.32
N GLY A 360 2.06 -13.24 -40.13
CA GLY A 360 2.52 -14.33 -39.28
C GLY A 360 1.37 -15.00 -38.52
N CYS A 361 1.62 -16.21 -38.03
CA CYS A 361 0.66 -16.95 -37.22
C CYS A 361 1.31 -17.45 -35.93
N ALA A 362 0.59 -17.32 -34.81
CA ALA A 362 1.00 -17.89 -33.55
C ALA A 362 1.00 -19.42 -33.61
N ALA A 363 1.72 -20.08 -32.70
CA ALA A 363 1.80 -21.55 -32.70
C ALA A 363 0.47 -22.25 -32.37
N SER A 364 -0.54 -21.53 -31.89
CA SER A 364 -1.92 -22.03 -31.76
C SER A 364 -2.62 -22.26 -33.11
N GLY A 365 -2.17 -21.59 -34.17
CA GLY A 365 -2.88 -21.53 -35.45
C GLY A 365 -4.04 -20.54 -35.48
N ASP A 366 -4.38 -19.88 -34.36
CA ASP A 366 -5.46 -18.89 -34.30
C ASP A 366 -4.93 -17.49 -34.68
N PRO A 367 -5.39 -16.89 -35.80
CA PRO A 367 -4.99 -15.55 -36.20
C PRO A 367 -5.45 -14.45 -35.21
N ALA A 368 -6.41 -14.71 -34.32
CA ALA A 368 -6.82 -13.77 -33.26
C ALA A 368 -5.83 -13.69 -32.09
N ASP A 369 -4.83 -14.58 -32.03
CA ASP A 369 -3.82 -14.53 -30.98
C ASP A 369 -2.78 -13.45 -31.27
N TYR A 370 -2.52 -12.58 -30.28
CA TYR A 370 -1.48 -11.56 -30.38
C TYR A 370 -0.10 -12.21 -30.49
N LEU A 371 0.64 -11.88 -31.54
CA LEU A 371 1.98 -12.36 -31.82
C LEU A 371 2.98 -11.19 -31.85
N SER A 372 4.03 -11.27 -31.03
CA SER A 372 5.21 -10.41 -31.19
C SER A 372 6.49 -11.22 -30.98
N VAL A 373 7.61 -10.74 -31.55
CA VAL A 373 8.90 -11.44 -31.49
C VAL A 373 9.79 -10.79 -30.43
N ALA A 374 10.46 -11.62 -29.63
CA ALA A 374 11.42 -11.14 -28.64
C ALA A 374 12.57 -10.41 -29.34
N PRO A 375 12.86 -9.16 -28.97
CA PRO A 375 13.72 -8.29 -29.79
C PRO A 375 15.19 -8.71 -29.80
N TYR A 376 15.69 -9.46 -28.81
CA TYR A 376 17.13 -9.73 -28.66
C TYR A 376 17.56 -11.15 -29.02
N PHE A 377 16.68 -11.95 -29.63
CA PHE A 377 17.02 -13.30 -30.09
C PHE A 377 17.20 -13.34 -31.59
N HIS A 378 18.43 -13.57 -32.04
CA HIS A 378 18.80 -13.65 -33.44
C HIS A 378 18.83 -15.11 -33.89
N VAL A 379 18.37 -15.38 -35.10
CA VAL A 379 18.45 -16.70 -35.73
C VAL A 379 19.50 -16.64 -36.82
N ASP A 380 20.58 -17.41 -36.67
CA ASP A 380 21.62 -17.53 -37.68
C ASP A 380 21.13 -18.36 -38.88
N ALA A 381 21.87 -18.31 -39.99
CA ALA A 381 21.49 -19.02 -41.24
C ALA A 381 21.39 -20.54 -41.08
N ASP A 382 22.07 -21.12 -40.09
CA ASP A 382 22.02 -22.55 -39.75
C ASP A 382 20.87 -22.91 -38.77
N GLY A 383 20.07 -21.93 -38.35
CA GLY A 383 18.98 -22.10 -37.39
C GLY A 383 19.38 -21.93 -35.92
N THR A 384 20.64 -21.64 -35.62
CA THR A 384 21.10 -21.40 -34.25
C THR A 384 20.51 -20.11 -33.68
N ILE A 385 19.94 -20.19 -32.47
CA ILE A 385 19.36 -19.04 -31.78
C ILE A 385 20.37 -18.44 -30.79
N ARG A 386 20.71 -17.17 -30.98
CA ARG A 386 21.62 -16.42 -30.09
C ARG A 386 20.91 -15.26 -29.42
N HIS A 387 21.11 -15.11 -28.11
CA HIS A 387 20.66 -13.94 -27.37
C HIS A 387 21.74 -12.84 -27.40
N VAL A 388 21.44 -11.70 -28.02
CA VAL A 388 22.35 -10.55 -28.16
C VAL A 388 21.68 -9.33 -27.50
N ASP A 389 21.93 -9.15 -26.20
CA ASP A 389 21.29 -8.11 -25.40
C ASP A 389 21.55 -6.70 -25.96
N GLY A 390 20.48 -5.92 -26.11
CA GLY A 390 20.53 -4.54 -26.60
C GLY A 390 20.57 -4.39 -28.12
N GLN A 391 20.73 -5.47 -28.89
CA GLN A 391 20.69 -5.44 -30.36
C GLN A 391 19.40 -6.06 -30.88
N ARG A 392 18.49 -5.23 -31.42
CA ARG A 392 17.20 -5.70 -31.93
C ARG A 392 17.39 -6.54 -33.19
N ASN A 393 16.66 -7.64 -33.33
CA ASN A 393 16.60 -8.44 -34.55
C ASN A 393 15.60 -7.84 -35.57
N ASP A 394 15.82 -8.16 -36.84
CA ASP A 394 14.95 -7.68 -37.94
C ASP A 394 13.54 -8.27 -37.85
N ALA A 395 13.37 -9.48 -37.29
CA ALA A 395 12.08 -10.13 -37.16
C ALA A 395 11.11 -9.39 -36.20
N ALA A 396 11.65 -8.72 -35.18
CA ALA A 396 10.92 -7.85 -34.27
C ALA A 396 10.67 -6.47 -34.88
N ALA A 397 11.44 -6.07 -35.90
CA ALA A 397 11.26 -4.84 -36.67
C ALA A 397 10.38 -5.04 -37.92
N ALA A 398 10.16 -6.29 -38.35
CA ALA A 398 9.35 -6.66 -39.51
C ALA A 398 7.87 -6.35 -39.25
N GLY A 399 7.46 -5.12 -39.61
CA GLY A 399 6.22 -4.50 -39.15
C GLY A 399 4.90 -5.19 -39.53
N THR A 400 4.89 -6.12 -40.50
CA THR A 400 3.66 -6.79 -40.96
C THR A 400 3.57 -8.26 -40.58
N SER A 401 4.63 -8.88 -40.04
CA SER A 401 4.59 -10.30 -39.63
C SER A 401 4.14 -10.48 -38.17
N THR A 402 4.06 -9.40 -37.40
CA THR A 402 3.72 -9.38 -35.97
C THR A 402 2.71 -8.27 -35.65
N ASP A 403 2.13 -8.32 -34.46
CA ASP A 403 1.09 -7.39 -33.99
C ASP A 403 1.65 -6.19 -33.20
N ARG A 404 2.97 -6.13 -32.96
CA ARG A 404 3.58 -5.09 -32.11
C ARG A 404 3.27 -3.68 -32.61
N ALA A 405 3.51 -3.43 -33.88
CA ALA A 405 3.24 -2.14 -34.50
C ALA A 405 1.74 -1.81 -34.49
N ALA A 406 0.88 -2.80 -34.76
CA ALA A 406 -0.58 -2.60 -34.71
C ALA A 406 -1.08 -2.24 -33.31
N LEU A 407 -0.52 -2.85 -32.27
CA LEU A 407 -0.81 -2.50 -30.88
C LEU A 407 -0.28 -1.11 -30.50
N ASP A 408 0.93 -0.74 -30.94
CA ASP A 408 1.47 0.61 -30.75
C ASP A 408 0.57 1.67 -31.42
N HIS A 409 0.13 1.42 -32.65
CA HIS A 409 -0.82 2.29 -33.35
C HIS A 409 -2.16 2.40 -32.62
N LEU A 410 -2.74 1.29 -32.17
CA LEU A 410 -3.97 1.32 -31.36
C LEU A 410 -3.80 2.22 -30.16
N VAL A 411 -2.75 2.02 -29.35
CA VAL A 411 -2.58 2.77 -28.11
C VAL A 411 -2.38 4.25 -28.40
N ILE A 412 -1.48 4.60 -29.32
CA ILE A 412 -1.16 5.99 -29.67
C ILE A 412 -2.38 6.70 -30.24
N ASP A 413 -3.03 6.11 -31.24
CA ASP A 413 -4.11 6.77 -31.97
C ASP A 413 -5.36 6.84 -31.10
N ALA A 414 -5.76 5.76 -30.41
CA ALA A 414 -6.92 5.77 -29.53
C ALA A 414 -6.77 6.73 -28.34
N CYS A 415 -5.59 6.81 -27.72
CA CYS A 415 -5.34 7.80 -26.67
C CYS A 415 -5.42 9.22 -27.23
N SER A 416 -4.77 9.47 -28.38
CA SER A 416 -4.76 10.78 -29.00
C SER A 416 -6.16 11.26 -29.38
N THR A 417 -6.95 10.41 -30.05
CA THR A 417 -8.30 10.76 -30.49
C THR A 417 -9.27 10.89 -29.31
N ALA A 418 -9.14 10.06 -28.27
CA ALA A 418 -9.96 10.20 -27.06
C ALA A 418 -9.69 11.52 -26.33
N ILE A 419 -8.41 11.86 -26.09
CA ILE A 419 -8.03 13.10 -25.42
C ILE A 419 -8.42 14.30 -26.28
N ALA A 420 -8.02 14.32 -27.55
CA ALA A 420 -8.30 15.43 -28.46
C ALA A 420 -9.81 15.63 -28.61
N GLY A 421 -10.58 14.56 -28.80
CA GLY A 421 -12.04 14.60 -28.89
C GLY A 421 -12.69 15.10 -27.60
N THR A 422 -12.19 14.68 -26.43
CA THR A 422 -12.67 15.18 -25.13
C THR A 422 -12.41 16.69 -24.97
N VAL A 423 -11.18 17.14 -25.20
CA VAL A 423 -10.76 18.54 -25.00
C VAL A 423 -11.43 19.47 -26.01
N SER A 424 -11.52 19.04 -27.28
CA SER A 424 -12.15 19.83 -28.35
C SER A 424 -13.67 19.66 -28.45
N ARG A 425 -14.25 18.70 -27.71
CA ARG A 425 -15.66 18.27 -27.81
C ARG A 425 -16.05 17.82 -29.22
N ASP A 426 -15.13 17.15 -29.91
CA ASP A 426 -15.33 16.64 -31.27
C ASP A 426 -15.73 15.16 -31.22
N MET A 427 -17.02 14.89 -31.45
CA MET A 427 -17.55 13.52 -31.48
C MET A 427 -16.97 12.69 -32.62
N THR A 428 -16.50 13.29 -33.72
CA THR A 428 -15.88 12.54 -34.82
C THR A 428 -14.63 11.79 -34.34
N LEU A 429 -13.83 12.43 -33.48
CA LEU A 429 -12.63 11.82 -32.90
C LEU A 429 -12.99 10.73 -31.88
N LEU A 430 -14.02 10.95 -31.06
CA LEU A 430 -14.49 9.99 -30.05
C LEU A 430 -15.12 8.75 -30.68
N ASP A 431 -15.94 8.93 -31.72
CA ASP A 431 -16.53 7.83 -32.50
C ASP A 431 -15.45 7.01 -33.21
N HIS A 432 -14.38 7.66 -33.68
CA HIS A 432 -13.23 6.97 -34.24
C HIS A 432 -12.46 6.17 -33.18
N THR A 433 -12.27 6.72 -31.97
CA THR A 433 -11.75 5.94 -30.83
C THR A 433 -12.61 4.70 -30.57
N ALA A 434 -13.93 4.88 -30.48
CA ALA A 434 -14.86 3.78 -30.25
C ALA A 434 -14.72 2.69 -31.32
N ARG A 435 -14.60 3.06 -32.61
CA ARG A 435 -14.34 2.11 -33.69
C ARG A 435 -13.04 1.32 -33.50
N MET A 436 -11.93 1.97 -33.18
CA MET A 436 -10.65 1.28 -32.94
C MET A 436 -10.75 0.28 -31.77
N LEU A 437 -11.40 0.69 -30.68
CA LEU A 437 -11.61 -0.17 -29.51
C LEU A 437 -12.46 -1.40 -29.85
N LYS A 438 -13.54 -1.21 -30.63
CA LYS A 438 -14.43 -2.31 -31.05
C LYS A 438 -13.71 -3.29 -31.96
N THR A 439 -12.99 -2.78 -32.95
CA THR A 439 -12.21 -3.61 -33.88
C THR A 439 -11.17 -4.46 -33.14
N TRP A 440 -10.46 -3.89 -32.16
CA TRP A 440 -9.41 -4.65 -31.45
C TRP A 440 -9.95 -5.59 -30.37
N PHE A 441 -11.02 -5.24 -29.65
CA PHE A 441 -11.42 -5.98 -28.45
C PHE A 441 -12.76 -6.73 -28.56
N ILE A 442 -13.67 -6.31 -29.43
CA ILE A 442 -15.07 -6.79 -29.43
C ILE A 442 -15.41 -7.57 -30.69
N ASP A 443 -15.18 -6.97 -31.86
CA ASP A 443 -15.65 -7.49 -33.14
C ASP A 443 -15.02 -8.85 -33.44
N PRO A 444 -15.81 -9.94 -33.58
CA PRO A 444 -15.27 -11.31 -33.61
C PRO A 444 -14.32 -11.57 -34.79
N ASP A 445 -14.52 -10.85 -35.89
CA ASP A 445 -13.73 -10.98 -37.12
C ASP A 445 -12.36 -10.29 -37.02
N THR A 446 -12.17 -9.36 -36.07
CA THR A 446 -10.96 -8.53 -35.97
C THR A 446 -10.31 -8.54 -34.58
N ARG A 447 -11.02 -9.00 -33.56
CA ARG A 447 -10.57 -8.89 -32.16
C ARG A 447 -9.32 -9.73 -31.88
N MET A 448 -8.59 -9.26 -30.88
CA MET A 448 -7.54 -10.00 -30.18
C MET A 448 -8.15 -10.93 -29.12
N ASN A 449 -7.63 -12.15 -29.00
CA ASN A 449 -7.94 -13.03 -27.87
C ASN A 449 -7.30 -12.47 -26.57
N PRO A 450 -8.00 -12.50 -25.41
CA PRO A 450 -7.59 -11.82 -24.19
C PRO A 450 -6.50 -12.58 -23.42
N HIS A 451 -5.34 -12.76 -24.02
CA HIS A 451 -4.15 -13.33 -23.39
C HIS A 451 -2.85 -12.85 -24.03
N MET A 452 -1.74 -12.97 -23.31
CA MET A 452 -0.39 -12.64 -23.78
C MET A 452 0.48 -13.88 -24.06
N ARG A 453 -0.12 -15.03 -24.42
CA ARG A 453 0.60 -16.30 -24.62
C ARG A 453 1.70 -16.23 -25.67
N PHE A 454 1.50 -15.47 -26.74
CA PHE A 454 2.45 -15.35 -27.86
C PHE A 454 3.05 -13.93 -27.94
N ALA A 455 3.16 -13.24 -26.81
CA ALA A 455 3.90 -11.98 -26.72
C ALA A 455 5.40 -12.27 -26.54
N GLN A 456 6.23 -11.58 -27.33
CA GLN A 456 7.69 -11.68 -27.39
C GLN A 456 8.18 -13.12 -27.47
N VAL A 457 7.70 -13.87 -28.46
CA VAL A 457 8.10 -15.24 -28.69
C VAL A 457 9.52 -15.33 -29.26
N ILE A 458 10.23 -16.44 -28.98
CA ILE A 458 11.60 -16.64 -29.45
C ILE A 458 11.53 -17.38 -30.80
N PRO A 459 11.99 -16.76 -31.90
CA PRO A 459 11.98 -17.41 -33.22
C PRO A 459 12.64 -18.80 -33.18
N GLY A 460 12.00 -19.80 -33.78
CA GLY A 460 12.54 -21.17 -33.86
C GLY A 460 12.41 -22.04 -32.60
N ARG A 461 11.78 -21.55 -31.52
CA ARG A 461 11.45 -22.35 -30.31
C ARG A 461 9.94 -22.50 -30.14
N GLU A 462 9.55 -23.32 -29.17
CA GLU A 462 8.16 -23.37 -28.70
C GLU A 462 7.71 -21.96 -28.29
N GLN A 463 6.74 -21.42 -29.02
CA GLN A 463 6.35 -20.01 -29.00
C GLN A 463 5.40 -19.71 -27.83
N THR A 464 5.69 -20.07 -26.57
CA THR A 464 4.75 -19.82 -25.48
C THR A 464 5.37 -19.15 -24.26
N GLY A 465 4.66 -18.15 -23.71
CA GLY A 465 4.69 -17.86 -22.28
C GLY A 465 5.88 -17.05 -21.75
N ASN A 466 6.48 -16.15 -22.53
CA ASN A 466 7.60 -15.33 -22.04
C ASN A 466 7.14 -14.22 -21.09
N ALA A 467 7.80 -14.11 -19.93
CA ALA A 467 7.48 -13.09 -18.91
C ALA A 467 7.63 -11.66 -19.42
N TRP A 468 8.59 -11.42 -20.32
CA TRP A 468 8.95 -10.08 -20.79
C TRP A 468 7.91 -9.51 -21.76
N GLY A 469 7.05 -10.37 -22.34
CA GLY A 469 5.97 -9.97 -23.22
C GLY A 469 4.96 -9.02 -22.57
N ILE A 470 4.90 -8.95 -21.23
CA ILE A 470 4.04 -7.98 -20.52
C ILE A 470 4.38 -6.53 -20.88
N VAL A 471 5.63 -6.25 -21.22
CA VAL A 471 6.11 -4.92 -21.60
C VAL A 471 5.42 -4.41 -22.86
N ASP A 472 4.96 -5.30 -23.73
CA ASP A 472 4.19 -4.91 -24.91
C ASP A 472 2.89 -4.20 -24.52
N PHE A 473 2.29 -4.59 -23.40
CA PHE A 473 0.98 -4.13 -22.94
C PHE A 473 1.06 -2.96 -21.94
N ARG A 474 2.25 -2.38 -21.70
CA ARG A 474 2.40 -1.20 -20.84
C ARG A 474 1.53 0.00 -21.25
N GLY A 475 1.20 0.08 -22.54
CA GLY A 475 0.30 1.08 -23.12
C GLY A 475 -1.17 0.90 -22.73
N PHE A 476 -1.54 -0.22 -22.10
CA PHE A 476 -2.90 -0.42 -21.61
C PHE A 476 -3.27 0.61 -20.54
N TRP A 477 -2.36 0.99 -19.63
CA TRP A 477 -2.68 1.98 -18.59
C TRP A 477 -3.30 3.29 -19.13
N PRO A 478 -2.70 4.01 -20.10
CA PRO A 478 -3.35 5.17 -20.71
C PRO A 478 -4.55 4.82 -21.62
N LEU A 479 -4.58 3.63 -22.24
CA LEU A 479 -5.69 3.18 -23.08
C LEU A 479 -6.98 2.96 -22.28
N LEU A 480 -6.88 2.51 -21.02
CA LEU A 480 -8.03 2.35 -20.12
C LEU A 480 -8.75 3.68 -19.88
N ASP A 481 -8.00 4.79 -19.82
CA ASP A 481 -8.61 6.12 -19.73
C ASP A 481 -9.21 6.57 -21.06
N ALA A 482 -8.61 6.21 -22.20
CA ALA A 482 -9.22 6.47 -23.51
C ALA A 482 -10.59 5.79 -23.64
N ILE A 483 -10.72 4.55 -23.14
CA ILE A 483 -11.99 3.84 -23.04
C ILE A 483 -12.97 4.61 -22.15
N THR A 484 -12.53 4.99 -20.95
CA THR A 484 -13.36 5.73 -19.98
C THR A 484 -13.86 7.07 -20.52
N LEU A 485 -13.00 7.85 -21.18
CA LEU A 485 -13.36 9.12 -21.82
C LEU A 485 -14.38 8.92 -22.94
N THR A 486 -14.17 7.90 -23.78
CA THR A 486 -15.07 7.57 -24.89
C THR A 486 -16.44 7.09 -24.40
N ALA A 487 -16.47 6.30 -23.34
CA ALA A 487 -17.70 5.86 -22.68
C ALA A 487 -18.47 7.03 -22.06
N ARG A 488 -17.78 7.93 -21.33
CA ARG A 488 -18.38 9.15 -20.75
C ARG A 488 -19.00 10.07 -21.81
N ALA A 489 -18.44 10.10 -23.02
CA ALA A 489 -18.98 10.87 -24.14
C ALA A 489 -20.20 10.21 -24.82
N GLY A 490 -20.57 8.99 -24.43
CA GLY A 490 -21.68 8.26 -25.04
C GLY A 490 -21.34 7.57 -26.37
N ALA A 491 -20.07 7.53 -26.77
CA ALA A 491 -19.62 6.87 -28.01
C ALA A 491 -19.48 5.34 -27.87
N LEU A 492 -19.63 4.80 -26.66
CA LEU A 492 -19.72 3.36 -26.38
C LEU A 492 -21.04 3.07 -25.65
N SER A 493 -21.83 2.14 -26.18
CA SER A 493 -23.03 1.61 -25.53
C SER A 493 -22.70 0.81 -24.27
N ASP A 494 -23.68 0.61 -23.39
CA ASP A 494 -23.50 -0.17 -22.16
C ASP A 494 -23.02 -1.60 -22.46
N ALA A 495 -23.52 -2.23 -23.52
CA ALA A 495 -23.12 -3.57 -23.95
C ALA A 495 -21.64 -3.59 -24.38
N GLU A 496 -21.18 -2.58 -25.11
CA GLU A 496 -19.78 -2.45 -25.54
C GLU A 496 -18.85 -2.19 -24.33
N GLN A 497 -19.29 -1.38 -23.37
CA GLN A 497 -18.55 -1.14 -22.12
C GLN A 497 -18.40 -2.43 -21.29
N VAL A 498 -19.48 -3.22 -21.16
CA VAL A 498 -19.45 -4.53 -20.49
C VAL A 498 -18.51 -5.50 -21.23
N ALA A 499 -18.56 -5.54 -22.56
CA ALA A 499 -17.70 -6.42 -23.36
C ALA A 499 -16.20 -6.05 -23.22
N LEU A 500 -15.86 -4.77 -23.23
CA LEU A 500 -14.50 -4.29 -22.99
C LEU A 500 -14.01 -4.66 -21.59
N LYS A 501 -14.83 -4.41 -20.57
CA LYS A 501 -14.49 -4.76 -19.19
C LYS A 501 -14.25 -6.27 -19.04
N ALA A 502 -15.12 -7.10 -19.62
CA ALA A 502 -14.98 -8.55 -19.61
C ALA A 502 -13.73 -9.03 -20.37
N TRP A 503 -13.32 -8.33 -21.44
CA TRP A 503 -12.07 -8.63 -22.15
C TRP A 503 -10.85 -8.39 -21.26
N PHE A 504 -10.76 -7.21 -20.63
CA PHE A 504 -9.64 -6.88 -19.73
C PHE A 504 -9.62 -7.72 -18.46
N GLU A 505 -10.79 -8.18 -18.00
CA GLU A 505 -10.88 -9.11 -16.88
C GLU A 505 -10.25 -10.46 -17.24
N ARG A 506 -10.58 -11.03 -18.40
CA ARG A 506 -9.95 -12.28 -18.88
C ARG A 506 -8.45 -12.12 -19.14
N PHE A 507 -8.03 -10.97 -19.67
CA PHE A 507 -6.62 -10.67 -19.88
C PHE A 507 -5.86 -10.58 -18.55
N LEU A 508 -6.45 -9.93 -17.54
CA LEU A 508 -5.90 -9.89 -16.18
C LEU A 508 -5.77 -11.30 -15.58
N ASP A 509 -6.77 -12.16 -15.76
CA ASP A 509 -6.71 -13.57 -15.32
C ASP A 509 -5.55 -14.34 -15.98
N ASP A 510 -5.31 -14.15 -17.29
CA ASP A 510 -4.16 -14.74 -17.98
C ASP A 510 -2.81 -14.22 -17.46
N VAL A 511 -2.71 -12.92 -17.14
CA VAL A 511 -1.50 -12.33 -16.58
C VAL A 511 -1.25 -12.82 -15.16
N ASP A 512 -2.28 -12.84 -14.30
CA ASP A 512 -2.18 -13.28 -12.90
C ASP A 512 -1.84 -14.79 -12.78
N ALA A 513 -2.22 -15.60 -13.78
CA ALA A 513 -1.84 -17.02 -13.83
C ALA A 513 -0.35 -17.25 -14.13
N ARG A 514 0.42 -16.20 -14.45
CA ARG A 514 1.84 -16.28 -14.83
C ARG A 514 2.74 -15.76 -13.72
N ARG A 515 3.97 -16.28 -13.66
CA ARG A 515 4.97 -15.92 -12.64
C ARG A 515 5.81 -14.67 -13.00
N ILE A 516 5.20 -13.69 -13.67
CA ILE A 516 5.91 -12.50 -14.18
C ILE A 516 6.40 -11.59 -13.04
N SER A 517 5.65 -11.53 -11.94
CA SER A 517 6.01 -10.74 -10.76
C SER A 517 7.33 -11.14 -10.08
N GLU A 518 7.89 -12.30 -10.43
CA GLU A 518 9.14 -12.83 -9.89
C GLU A 518 10.38 -12.32 -10.62
N GLU A 519 10.22 -11.64 -11.76
CA GLU A 519 11.33 -11.04 -12.50
C GLU A 519 12.09 -10.02 -11.63
N PRO A 520 13.43 -10.07 -11.59
CA PRO A 520 14.22 -9.29 -10.63
C PRO A 520 14.50 -7.85 -11.10
N ASN A 521 13.96 -7.44 -12.24
CA ASN A 521 14.34 -6.25 -12.99
C ASN A 521 13.09 -5.44 -13.40
N ASN A 522 13.26 -4.49 -14.32
CA ASN A 522 12.23 -3.61 -14.86
C ASN A 522 10.96 -4.35 -15.33
N ILE A 523 11.04 -5.61 -15.77
CA ILE A 523 9.88 -6.39 -16.20
C ILE A 523 8.83 -6.50 -15.09
N ALA A 524 9.24 -6.71 -13.85
CA ALA A 524 8.30 -6.79 -12.72
C ALA A 524 7.65 -5.44 -12.38
N ILE A 525 8.34 -4.31 -12.61
CA ILE A 525 7.74 -2.98 -12.44
C ILE A 525 6.63 -2.74 -13.46
N TRP A 526 6.89 -3.07 -14.73
CA TRP A 526 5.90 -2.92 -15.78
C TRP A 526 4.72 -3.88 -15.62
N HIS A 527 4.99 -5.09 -15.14
CA HIS A 527 3.93 -6.01 -14.70
C HIS A 527 3.06 -5.38 -13.61
N ASP A 528 3.67 -4.84 -12.55
CA ASP A 528 2.92 -4.25 -11.43
C ASP A 528 2.05 -3.08 -11.90
N LEU A 529 2.54 -2.23 -12.83
CA LEU A 529 1.74 -1.17 -13.46
C LEU A 529 0.52 -1.73 -14.21
N VAL A 530 0.75 -2.71 -15.11
CA VAL A 530 -0.31 -3.29 -15.94
C VAL A 530 -1.37 -3.97 -15.06
N VAL A 531 -0.96 -4.81 -14.11
CA VAL A 531 -1.88 -5.51 -13.21
C VAL A 531 -2.67 -4.54 -12.35
N ALA A 532 -2.02 -3.54 -11.74
CA ALA A 532 -2.72 -2.56 -10.90
C ALA A 532 -3.73 -1.73 -11.70
N ALA A 533 -3.37 -1.28 -12.91
CA ALA A 533 -4.25 -0.51 -13.78
C ALA A 533 -5.46 -1.35 -14.24
N LEU A 534 -5.22 -2.57 -14.71
CA LEU A 534 -6.28 -3.49 -15.13
C LEU A 534 -7.23 -3.82 -13.97
N ALA A 535 -6.68 -4.18 -12.80
CA ALA A 535 -7.46 -4.51 -11.62
C ALA A 535 -8.33 -3.34 -11.16
N ALA A 536 -7.80 -2.12 -11.18
CA ALA A 536 -8.58 -0.92 -10.87
C ALA A 536 -9.70 -0.69 -11.89
N PHE A 537 -9.41 -0.82 -13.20
CA PHE A 537 -10.40 -0.63 -14.26
C PHE A 537 -11.54 -1.65 -14.22
N VAL A 538 -11.24 -2.93 -13.97
CA VAL A 538 -12.26 -3.98 -13.88
C VAL A 538 -12.99 -4.01 -12.52
N GLY A 539 -12.58 -3.16 -11.56
CA GLY A 539 -13.19 -3.08 -10.23
C GLY A 539 -12.72 -4.16 -9.25
N ARG A 540 -11.62 -4.87 -9.54
CA ARG A 540 -10.96 -5.81 -8.61
C ARG A 540 -10.04 -5.05 -7.64
N HIS A 541 -10.60 -4.15 -6.85
CA HIS A 541 -9.86 -3.21 -6.00
C HIS A 541 -8.91 -3.88 -5.00
N ALA A 542 -9.26 -5.06 -4.47
CA ALA A 542 -8.37 -5.80 -3.58
C ALA A 542 -7.06 -6.22 -4.27
N ARG A 543 -7.11 -6.59 -5.56
CA ARG A 543 -5.94 -6.94 -6.35
C ARG A 543 -5.08 -5.70 -6.66
N ALA A 544 -5.72 -4.59 -7.03
CA ALA A 544 -5.02 -3.31 -7.22
C ALA A 544 -4.31 -2.85 -5.94
N ALA A 545 -5.02 -2.89 -4.79
CA ALA A 545 -4.49 -2.55 -3.48
C ALA A 545 -3.30 -3.44 -3.10
N GLN A 546 -3.39 -4.75 -3.33
CA GLN A 546 -2.29 -5.68 -3.06
C GLN A 546 -1.01 -5.30 -3.82
N VAL A 547 -1.12 -5.07 -5.14
CA VAL A 547 0.04 -4.74 -5.98
C VAL A 547 0.64 -3.40 -5.56
N LEU A 548 -0.19 -2.37 -5.39
CA LEU A 548 0.27 -1.02 -5.05
C LEU A 548 0.88 -0.95 -3.64
N SER A 549 0.30 -1.65 -2.65
CA SER A 549 0.84 -1.70 -1.28
C SER A 549 2.19 -2.42 -1.20
N ASP A 550 2.53 -3.27 -2.16
CA ASP A 550 3.81 -3.99 -2.22
C ASP A 550 4.89 -3.27 -3.05
N LEU A 551 4.55 -2.17 -3.74
CA LEU A 551 5.52 -1.35 -4.48
C LEU A 551 6.71 -0.84 -3.64
N PRO A 552 6.57 -0.45 -2.36
CA PRO A 552 7.73 -0.12 -1.53
C PRO A 552 8.72 -1.29 -1.38
N LEU A 553 8.23 -2.52 -1.31
CA LEU A 553 9.06 -3.74 -1.25
C LEU A 553 9.75 -3.99 -2.60
N ARG A 554 9.03 -3.75 -3.70
CA ARG A 554 9.57 -3.82 -5.05
C ARG A 554 10.69 -2.80 -5.27
N LEU A 555 10.46 -1.55 -4.90
CA LEU A 555 11.43 -0.46 -5.01
C LEU A 555 12.70 -0.78 -4.21
N THR A 556 12.54 -1.24 -2.97
CA THR A 556 13.69 -1.51 -2.10
C THR A 556 14.46 -2.77 -2.51
N SER A 557 13.81 -3.78 -3.09
CA SER A 557 14.48 -5.02 -3.53
C SER A 557 15.23 -4.89 -4.86
N GLN A 558 14.80 -3.98 -5.74
CA GLN A 558 15.46 -3.74 -7.04
C GLN A 558 16.56 -2.67 -6.99
N LEU A 559 16.68 -1.95 -5.88
CA LEU A 559 17.73 -0.96 -5.66
C LEU A 559 18.75 -1.45 -4.63
N SER A 560 20.02 -1.12 -4.85
CA SER A 560 21.05 -1.33 -3.84
C SER A 560 20.84 -0.45 -2.61
N ALA A 561 21.62 -0.72 -1.57
CA ALA A 561 21.90 0.18 -0.44
C ALA A 561 21.98 1.67 -0.83
N PHE A 562 22.62 1.98 -1.96
CA PHE A 562 22.87 3.34 -2.44
C PHE A 562 21.81 3.85 -3.43
N GLY A 563 20.66 3.17 -3.56
CA GLY A 563 19.59 3.57 -4.48
C GLY A 563 19.89 3.27 -5.96
N VAL A 564 20.76 2.30 -6.24
CA VAL A 564 21.26 2.00 -7.59
C VAL A 564 20.55 0.78 -8.19
N PRO A 565 20.09 0.81 -9.45
CA PRO A 565 19.36 -0.29 -10.08
C PRO A 565 20.32 -1.38 -10.59
N VAL A 566 20.76 -2.26 -9.68
CA VAL A 566 21.86 -3.21 -9.90
C VAL A 566 21.65 -4.11 -11.12
N ASN A 567 20.44 -4.63 -11.34
CA ASN A 567 20.16 -5.52 -12.46
C ASN A 567 20.15 -4.80 -13.80
N GLU A 568 19.80 -3.51 -13.82
CA GLU A 568 19.80 -2.71 -15.05
C GLU A 568 21.19 -2.23 -15.42
N LEU A 569 22.03 -1.89 -14.43
CA LEU A 569 23.42 -1.51 -14.69
C LEU A 569 24.29 -2.66 -15.23
N LYS A 570 23.88 -3.91 -15.04
CA LYS A 570 24.58 -5.09 -15.59
C LYS A 570 24.29 -5.32 -17.08
N ARG A 571 23.31 -4.62 -17.65
CA ARG A 571 22.89 -4.79 -19.04
C ARG A 571 23.83 -4.10 -20.01
N THR A 572 23.73 -4.45 -21.30
CA THR A 572 24.55 -3.83 -22.36
C THR A 572 24.19 -2.36 -22.63
N ARG A 573 22.97 -1.94 -22.27
CA ARG A 573 22.47 -0.55 -22.35
C ARG A 573 22.06 -0.02 -20.96
N PRO A 574 23.02 0.20 -20.05
CA PRO A 574 22.73 0.40 -18.62
C PRO A 574 21.90 1.66 -18.31
N LEU A 575 22.13 2.79 -18.99
CA LEU A 575 21.33 4.00 -18.79
C LEU A 575 19.92 3.84 -19.35
N HIS A 576 19.76 3.24 -20.53
CA HIS A 576 18.44 2.94 -21.11
C HIS A 576 17.58 2.11 -20.16
N TYR A 577 18.08 0.96 -19.68
CA TYR A 577 17.31 0.08 -18.80
C TYR A 577 17.04 0.71 -17.43
N SER A 578 18.00 1.49 -16.90
CA SER A 578 17.80 2.19 -15.64
C SER A 578 16.71 3.26 -15.73
N LEU A 579 16.66 4.02 -16.84
CA LEU A 579 15.59 4.98 -17.09
C LEU A 579 14.26 4.26 -17.40
N PHE A 580 14.29 3.10 -18.03
CA PHE A 580 13.11 2.30 -18.29
C PHE A 580 12.47 1.77 -17.01
N LEU A 581 13.28 1.27 -16.07
CA LEU A 581 12.85 0.93 -14.71
C LEU A 581 12.29 2.15 -13.97
N THR A 582 13.00 3.29 -14.03
CA THR A 582 12.61 4.53 -13.36
C THR A 582 11.25 5.02 -13.86
N GLN A 583 11.01 4.98 -15.17
CA GLN A 583 9.74 5.40 -15.75
C GLN A 583 8.58 4.51 -15.29
N GLY A 584 8.78 3.20 -15.22
CA GLY A 584 7.78 2.28 -14.66
C GLY A 584 7.46 2.61 -13.19
N LEU A 585 8.45 2.94 -12.37
CA LEU A 585 8.26 3.35 -10.98
C LEU A 585 7.47 4.66 -10.86
N ILE A 586 7.78 5.65 -11.70
CA ILE A 586 7.06 6.93 -11.77
C ILE A 586 5.57 6.69 -12.11
N HIS A 587 5.29 5.81 -13.08
CA HIS A 587 3.93 5.44 -13.45
C HIS A 587 3.19 4.74 -12.31
N CYS A 588 3.82 3.75 -11.69
CA CYS A 588 3.27 3.06 -10.52
C CYS A 588 2.98 4.03 -9.36
N ALA A 589 3.88 4.97 -9.07
CA ALA A 589 3.69 5.98 -8.04
C ALA A 589 2.55 6.95 -8.38
N SER A 590 2.41 7.33 -9.65
CA SER A 590 1.33 8.19 -10.13
C SER A 590 -0.04 7.49 -10.00
N LEU A 591 -0.14 6.24 -10.44
CA LEU A 591 -1.34 5.41 -10.25
C LEU A 591 -1.66 5.21 -8.76
N GLY A 592 -0.65 4.88 -7.96
CA GLY A 592 -0.77 4.70 -6.52
C GLY A 592 -1.34 5.94 -5.83
N ARG A 593 -0.77 7.13 -6.10
CA ARG A 593 -1.28 8.42 -5.56
C ARG A 593 -2.74 8.67 -5.94
N ARG A 594 -3.15 8.39 -7.18
CA ARG A 594 -4.54 8.52 -7.62
C ARG A 594 -5.48 7.59 -6.85
N LEU A 595 -5.00 6.39 -6.49
CA LEU A 595 -5.74 5.35 -5.76
C LEU A 595 -5.52 5.40 -4.23
N GLY A 596 -4.81 6.41 -3.72
CA GLY A 596 -4.59 6.66 -2.29
C GLY A 596 -3.34 6.03 -1.68
N ILE A 597 -2.60 5.18 -2.40
CA ILE A 597 -1.33 4.58 -1.95
C ILE A 597 -0.16 5.39 -2.51
N ASP A 598 0.26 6.42 -1.77
CA ASP A 598 1.16 7.45 -2.29
C ASP A 598 2.66 7.11 -2.13
N LEU A 599 3.20 6.30 -3.06
CA LEU A 599 4.62 5.90 -3.08
C LEU A 599 5.58 7.10 -3.15
N TRP A 600 5.14 8.27 -3.61
CA TRP A 600 5.97 9.49 -3.61
C TRP A 600 6.40 9.92 -2.21
N THR A 601 5.65 9.55 -1.18
CA THR A 601 5.92 9.89 0.22
C THR A 601 6.72 8.80 0.96
N PHE A 602 7.08 7.72 0.27
CA PHE A 602 7.83 6.61 0.85
C PHE A 602 9.34 6.88 0.88
N THR A 603 9.98 6.55 2.00
CA THR A 603 11.44 6.44 2.14
C THR A 603 11.78 5.04 2.63
N GLY A 604 12.52 4.28 1.82
CA GLY A 604 13.11 3.01 2.29
C GLY A 604 14.37 3.27 3.12
N SER A 605 14.89 2.23 3.80
CA SER A 605 16.15 2.40 4.55
C SER A 605 17.28 2.86 3.63
N GLN A 606 18.24 3.60 4.20
CA GLN A 606 19.34 4.22 3.45
C GLN A 606 18.87 5.21 2.37
N HIS A 607 17.75 5.91 2.63
CA HIS A 607 17.20 6.98 1.79
C HIS A 607 16.76 6.54 0.37
N ARG A 608 16.46 5.24 0.17
CA ARG A 608 15.93 4.74 -1.10
C ARG A 608 14.60 5.41 -1.45
N SER A 609 14.54 6.06 -2.61
CA SER A 609 13.36 6.75 -3.16
C SER A 609 13.52 6.91 -4.68
N ILE A 610 12.43 7.19 -5.39
CA ILE A 610 12.45 7.42 -6.85
C ILE A 610 13.31 8.66 -7.19
N ALA A 611 13.22 9.73 -6.39
CA ALA A 611 14.01 10.93 -6.59
C ALA A 611 15.52 10.66 -6.45
N MET A 612 15.93 9.86 -5.46
CA MET A 612 17.35 9.50 -5.28
C MET A 612 17.88 8.60 -6.39
N LEU A 613 17.08 7.65 -6.90
CA LEU A 613 17.40 6.86 -8.08
C LEU A 613 17.66 7.76 -9.29
N LEU A 614 16.75 8.70 -9.56
CA LEU A 614 16.87 9.60 -10.70
C LEU A 614 18.06 10.56 -10.56
N ARG A 615 18.31 11.07 -9.36
CA ARG A 615 19.49 11.86 -9.05
C ARG A 615 20.78 11.09 -9.33
N PHE A 616 20.85 9.82 -8.91
CA PHE A 616 21.99 8.96 -9.21
C PHE A 616 22.23 8.87 -10.73
N LEU A 617 21.19 8.59 -11.51
CA LEU A 617 21.31 8.50 -12.98
C LEU A 617 21.73 9.83 -13.59
N ALA A 618 21.15 10.94 -13.17
CA ALA A 618 21.45 12.27 -13.69
C ALA A 618 22.92 12.68 -13.45
N LEU A 619 23.46 12.41 -12.26
CA LEU A 619 24.85 12.72 -11.90
C LEU A 619 25.86 11.79 -12.58
N ASN A 620 25.49 10.53 -12.83
CA ASN A 620 26.42 9.51 -13.32
C ASN A 620 26.24 9.15 -14.80
N LYS A 621 25.29 9.79 -15.52
CA LYS A 621 24.97 9.45 -16.92
C LYS A 621 26.19 9.33 -17.85
N ARG A 622 27.19 10.20 -17.68
CA ARG A 622 28.43 10.20 -18.49
C ARG A 622 29.33 8.99 -18.27
N LEU A 623 29.15 8.27 -17.16
CA LEU A 623 29.90 7.06 -16.83
C LEU A 623 29.23 5.79 -17.39
N LEU A 624 28.00 5.90 -17.89
CA LEU A 624 27.23 4.78 -18.42
C LEU A 624 27.48 4.65 -19.93
N ALA A 625 27.89 3.46 -20.36
CA ALA A 625 28.46 3.22 -21.69
C ALA A 625 27.54 3.64 -22.84
N ASP A 626 26.23 3.48 -22.68
CA ASP A 626 25.25 3.81 -23.71
C ASP A 626 24.93 5.30 -23.82
N TYR A 627 25.32 6.14 -22.85
CA TYR A 627 25.08 7.59 -22.91
C TYR A 627 25.69 8.23 -24.16
N ALA A 628 26.92 7.86 -24.51
CA ALA A 628 27.64 8.41 -25.65
C ALA A 628 26.96 8.12 -27.00
N SER A 629 26.04 7.16 -27.07
CA SER A 629 25.31 6.84 -28.30
C SER A 629 24.31 7.92 -28.69
N ASN A 630 23.68 8.60 -27.72
CA ASN A 630 22.74 9.69 -27.98
C ASN A 630 22.56 10.59 -26.73
N PRO A 631 23.53 11.48 -26.43
CA PRO A 631 23.49 12.32 -25.23
C PRO A 631 22.23 13.18 -25.09
N ASP A 632 21.79 13.81 -26.18
CA ASP A 632 20.65 14.74 -26.17
C ASP A 632 19.33 14.02 -25.85
N ARG A 633 19.15 12.81 -26.37
CA ARG A 633 17.99 11.96 -26.06
C ARG A 633 17.98 11.55 -24.59
N PHE A 634 19.11 11.11 -24.06
CA PHE A 634 19.20 10.73 -22.64
C PHE A 634 19.00 11.91 -21.70
N ASP A 635 19.57 13.07 -22.03
CA ASP A 635 19.36 14.30 -21.27
C ASP A 635 17.89 14.70 -21.26
N SER A 636 17.22 14.64 -22.41
CA SER A 636 15.80 14.94 -22.53
C SER A 636 14.93 13.96 -21.71
N ARG A 637 15.24 12.65 -21.76
CA ARG A 637 14.53 11.63 -20.96
C ARG A 637 14.71 11.84 -19.45
N ILE A 638 15.92 12.19 -19.00
CA ILE A 638 16.19 12.49 -17.58
C ILE A 638 15.40 13.72 -17.14
N LEU A 639 15.40 14.80 -17.93
CA LEU A 639 14.64 16.01 -17.63
C LEU A 639 13.14 15.74 -17.57
N ALA A 640 12.61 14.98 -18.53
CA ALA A 640 11.20 14.57 -18.56
C ALA A 640 10.83 13.71 -17.33
N ALA A 641 11.70 12.79 -16.91
CA ALA A 641 11.49 12.02 -15.68
C ALA A 641 11.52 12.94 -14.44
N CYS A 642 12.45 13.90 -14.37
CA CYS A 642 12.57 14.84 -13.25
C CYS A 642 11.32 15.72 -13.09
N ALA A 643 10.70 16.13 -14.21
CA ALA A 643 9.49 16.93 -14.25
C ALA A 643 8.26 16.15 -13.76
N GLN A 644 8.23 14.83 -13.93
CA GLN A 644 7.15 13.97 -13.46
C GLN A 644 7.22 13.68 -11.95
N ILE A 645 8.33 13.98 -11.27
CA ILE A 645 8.45 13.83 -9.81
C ILE A 645 7.69 14.99 -9.15
N PRO A 646 6.68 14.75 -8.30
CA PRO A 646 5.97 15.82 -7.62
C PRO A 646 6.88 16.65 -6.68
N PRO A 647 6.63 17.96 -6.48
CA PRO A 647 7.41 18.78 -5.56
C PRO A 647 7.33 18.34 -4.09
N ASP A 648 6.24 17.68 -3.71
CA ASP A 648 5.99 17.15 -2.36
C ASP A 648 6.51 15.72 -2.17
N ALA A 649 7.13 15.12 -3.19
CA ALA A 649 7.74 13.80 -3.08
C ALA A 649 8.96 13.84 -2.16
N VAL A 650 9.19 12.73 -1.46
CA VAL A 650 10.38 12.50 -0.66
C VAL A 650 11.65 12.70 -1.50
N HIS A 651 12.59 13.48 -0.97
CA HIS A 651 13.86 13.85 -1.60
C HIS A 651 13.73 14.61 -2.94
N ALA A 652 12.57 15.20 -3.26
CA ALA A 652 12.37 15.96 -4.50
C ALA A 652 13.31 17.17 -4.62
N GLU A 653 13.72 17.77 -3.50
CA GLU A 653 14.69 18.85 -3.43
C GLU A 653 16.04 18.48 -4.04
N ALA A 654 16.40 17.19 -4.00
CA ALA A 654 17.65 16.68 -4.54
C ALA A 654 17.70 16.74 -6.09
N LEU A 655 16.57 17.05 -6.75
CA LEU A 655 16.45 17.22 -8.21
C LEU A 655 16.40 18.68 -8.66
N ALA A 656 16.52 19.65 -7.73
CA ALA A 656 16.36 21.07 -8.04
C ALA A 656 17.30 21.58 -9.14
N GLU A 657 18.55 21.11 -9.17
CA GLU A 657 19.54 21.49 -10.18
C GLU A 657 19.12 21.09 -11.61
N PHE A 658 18.43 19.97 -11.77
CA PHE A 658 17.96 19.46 -13.07
C PHE A 658 16.63 20.09 -13.51
N ARG A 659 15.83 20.59 -12.57
CA ARG A 659 14.56 21.28 -12.91
C ARG A 659 14.79 22.69 -13.44
N SER A 660 15.90 23.32 -13.06
CA SER A 660 16.24 24.66 -13.54
C SER A 660 16.65 24.71 -15.02
N SER A 661 17.01 23.56 -15.61
CA SER A 661 17.44 23.43 -17.00
C SER A 661 16.34 22.99 -17.98
N SER A 662 15.13 22.68 -17.50
CA SER A 662 14.01 22.20 -18.34
C SER A 662 13.37 23.30 -19.20
N ASP A 663 13.73 24.57 -19.01
CA ASP A 663 13.22 25.72 -19.79
C ASP A 663 13.72 25.77 -21.24
N ARG A 664 14.45 24.75 -21.73
CA ARG A 664 15.16 24.80 -23.02
C ARG A 664 14.95 23.65 -24.02
N SER A 665 14.11 22.66 -23.78
CA SER A 665 13.93 21.56 -24.75
C SER A 665 12.51 21.01 -24.80
N SER A 666 11.85 21.11 -25.95
CA SER A 666 10.62 20.39 -26.26
C SER A 666 10.62 19.93 -27.70
N ARG A 667 11.14 18.72 -27.95
CA ARG A 667 10.78 17.83 -29.08
C ARG A 667 11.23 16.42 -28.69
N LEU A 668 10.27 15.53 -28.46
CA LEU A 668 10.49 14.09 -28.37
C LEU A 668 10.15 13.51 -29.75
N ASP A 669 11.03 12.68 -30.31
CA ASP A 669 10.89 12.11 -31.67
C ASP A 669 9.99 10.85 -31.67
N GLU A 670 9.47 10.45 -32.83
CA GLU A 670 8.53 9.31 -32.97
C GLU A 670 9.07 7.96 -32.45
N GLU A 671 10.39 7.75 -32.38
CA GLU A 671 10.99 6.53 -31.79
C GLU A 671 10.76 6.41 -30.27
N ASP A 672 10.57 7.53 -29.55
CA ASP A 672 10.38 7.57 -28.08
C ASP A 672 9.07 6.91 -27.64
N MET A 673 8.06 6.91 -28.52
CA MET A 673 6.78 6.21 -28.35
C MET A 673 6.94 4.71 -28.12
N SER A 674 7.84 4.08 -28.88
CA SER A 674 8.03 2.62 -28.90
C SER A 674 8.87 2.09 -27.71
N GLU A 675 9.62 2.96 -27.03
CA GLU A 675 10.50 2.63 -25.89
C GLU A 675 9.91 3.05 -24.53
N GLY A 676 8.63 3.45 -24.48
CA GLY A 676 7.90 3.74 -23.24
C GLY A 676 7.96 5.19 -22.79
N ALA A 677 8.52 6.10 -23.58
CA ALA A 677 8.35 7.53 -23.43
C ALA A 677 7.12 7.95 -24.25
N MET A 678 5.93 7.60 -23.75
CA MET A 678 4.70 8.09 -24.34
C MET A 678 4.62 9.62 -24.09
N PRO A 679 4.50 10.46 -25.13
CA PRO A 679 4.49 11.92 -25.05
C PRO A 679 3.26 12.46 -24.30
N PHE A 680 2.30 11.60 -23.95
CA PHE A 680 1.10 11.94 -23.20
C PHE A 680 1.32 12.13 -21.70
N LEU A 681 2.47 11.73 -21.14
CA LEU A 681 2.74 11.85 -19.70
C LEU A 681 3.66 13.03 -19.35
N GLY A 682 4.55 13.42 -20.26
CA GLY A 682 5.42 14.59 -20.09
C GLY A 682 4.81 15.94 -20.46
N ALA A 683 3.78 15.96 -21.33
CA ALA A 683 3.14 17.22 -21.76
C ALA A 683 2.08 17.76 -20.79
N PHE A 684 1.75 17.02 -19.71
CA PHE A 684 0.45 17.16 -19.07
C PHE A 684 0.44 17.05 -17.53
N GLY A 685 1.62 17.08 -16.89
CA GLY A 685 1.78 17.24 -15.44
C GLY A 685 2.50 18.55 -15.09
N GLU A 686 1.80 19.45 -14.40
CA GLU A 686 2.24 20.73 -13.80
C GLU A 686 3.37 21.52 -14.50
N LEU A 687 3.04 22.25 -15.58
CA LEU A 687 3.75 23.49 -15.88
C LEU A 687 3.11 24.63 -15.08
N ARG A 688 3.88 25.16 -14.12
CA ARG A 688 3.48 26.23 -13.20
C ARG A 688 2.85 27.42 -13.94
N GLY A 689 1.83 27.97 -13.30
CA GLY A 689 1.00 29.06 -13.79
C GLY A 689 1.77 30.23 -14.38
N VAL A 690 1.30 30.67 -15.55
CA VAL A 690 1.52 32.02 -16.05
C VAL A 690 1.01 32.97 -14.97
N ARG A 691 1.92 33.75 -14.38
CA ARG A 691 1.52 34.91 -13.58
C ARG A 691 0.65 35.80 -14.45
N SER A 692 -0.60 36.02 -14.02
CA SER A 692 -1.46 37.06 -14.57
C SER A 692 -0.74 38.41 -14.43
N PRO A 693 -0.61 39.24 -15.49
CA PRO A 693 -0.02 40.56 -15.36
C PRO A 693 -1.09 41.51 -14.84
N THR A 694 -1.31 41.54 -13.53
CA THR A 694 -2.19 42.54 -12.92
C THR A 694 -1.53 43.23 -11.73
N ALA A 695 -1.42 44.56 -11.91
CA ALA A 695 -1.20 45.62 -10.92
C ALA A 695 0.11 45.58 -10.11
N ALA A 696 1.08 46.37 -10.58
CA ALA A 696 2.17 46.87 -9.73
C ALA A 696 1.57 47.68 -8.55
N PRO A 697 2.07 47.49 -7.31
CA PRO A 697 1.60 48.23 -6.15
C PRO A 697 2.10 49.69 -6.18
N ARG A 698 1.23 50.61 -5.76
CA ARG A 698 1.57 52.02 -5.47
C ARG A 698 2.77 52.07 -4.49
N PRO A 699 3.77 52.94 -4.72
CA PRO A 699 4.85 53.12 -3.77
C PRO A 699 4.36 53.85 -2.51
N ALA A 700 4.83 53.37 -1.36
CA ALA A 700 4.64 53.92 -0.02
C ALA A 700 5.29 55.32 0.13
N PRO A 701 4.90 56.12 1.14
CA PRO A 701 5.23 57.55 1.22
C PRO A 701 6.70 57.78 1.57
N ARG A 702 7.29 58.83 0.99
CA ARG A 702 8.64 59.32 1.31
C ARG A 702 8.68 59.93 2.72
N PRO A 703 9.80 59.83 3.46
CA PRO A 703 9.98 60.57 4.70
C PRO A 703 10.53 62.00 4.47
N ALA A 704 10.00 62.90 5.29
CA ALA A 704 10.53 64.16 5.82
C ALA A 704 10.88 65.34 4.87
N SER A 705 9.99 66.33 4.88
CA SER A 705 10.28 67.73 5.25
C SER A 705 9.01 68.41 5.73
#